data_AF-A0A3B3SNJ3-F1
#
_entry.id   AF-A0A3B3SNJ3-F1
#
_cell.length_a   1.000
_cell.length_b   1.000
_cell.length_c   1.000
_cell.angle_alpha   90.00
_cell.angle_beta   90.00
_cell.angle_gamma   90.00
#
_symmetry.space_group_name_H-M   'P 1'
#
loop_
_entity.id
_entity.type
_entity.pdbx_description
1 polymer ?
#
loop_
_entity_poly.entity_id
_entity_poly.type
_entity_poly.pdbx_seq_one_letter_code
_entity_poly.pdbx_strand_id
1 'polypeptide(L)'
;HYQLDVAALEIPWRKHSLSSLIFCFTPGTSDPYVKLKIAGKEVFRSKTIHKNLNPVWDEKVSLLVDSLSEPLYFKVFDYDFGLQDDFMGSAYLYLESLELKRTHDVKLELKDAHCPDEDLGSLELAVTLTPKEMDSKDSVSESFLFSYHSLRLSDLHRKSQLWRGIVSIALIEGSNLKPMDSNGLSDPYVKFRLGHQKYKSKTMSKTLNPQWREQFDFHIYEEHGGIIDITVWDKDAAKKDDFMGRCQVDLSTLSKERTHKLEVPLEEGRGMLMMLVTLTASAAVSISDLPVNMLDDPYERKQILSRYSLLRSFHNIKDVGVVQVKVIRAEGLMVADVTGKSDPFCVVELSNDRLQTHTVYKNLNPEWNKVFTFNVKDIHSALEVTVYDEDRDRSADFLGKVAIPLLHIQNGERKAYVLKSKELTGPTKGVIFLEIDVIYNAIKAGLRTLVPMEQKYIEEEPRVSKQLLLRNFNRLKRCVIFLINIGCFVNSCFEWESPQRSICAFLFVVLVWNFELYMVPLMLLMVLAWNYISFAAGKDTRQRDVALEDMLRGEDEDCVRDDKDSDKKGFMDKLYAIQDVCSSVQTALDAGASFGERIKNTFNWTVPFLSSLAIVVLCAATLAVYFIPFRYIVLAWGVNKFTKKLRDPYMIDNSELLDFLSRVPSDIQVTVVFLSPSQQDPENLL
;
A
#
# COMPACT_ATOMS: atom_id res chain seq x y z
N HIS A 1 -47.70 -26.05 -28.38
CA HIS A 1 -46.66 -25.07 -28.75
C HIS A 1 -45.80 -24.77 -27.53
N TYR A 2 -44.77 -25.59 -27.30
CA TYR A 2 -43.73 -25.32 -26.32
C TYR A 2 -42.42 -25.75 -26.98
N GLN A 3 -41.62 -24.80 -27.43
CA GLN A 3 -40.23 -25.04 -27.80
C GLN A 3 -39.43 -23.84 -27.29
N LEU A 4 -38.83 -24.01 -26.12
CA LEU A 4 -37.67 -23.25 -25.70
C LEU A 4 -36.49 -24.08 -26.21
N ASP A 5 -35.96 -23.73 -27.39
CA ASP A 5 -34.84 -24.41 -28.01
C ASP A 5 -33.54 -23.96 -27.35
N VAL A 6 -33.34 -24.42 -26.11
CA VAL A 6 -32.09 -24.19 -25.39
C VAL A 6 -31.11 -25.29 -25.77
N ALA A 7 -30.10 -24.94 -26.58
CA ALA A 7 -29.05 -25.85 -27.01
C ALA A 7 -27.69 -25.45 -26.40
N ALA A 8 -26.90 -26.43 -25.98
CA ALA A 8 -25.51 -26.24 -25.58
C ALA A 8 -24.61 -26.53 -26.79
N LEU A 9 -23.82 -25.53 -27.18
CA LEU A 9 -22.91 -25.57 -28.30
C LEU A 9 -21.48 -25.69 -27.79
N GLU A 10 -20.81 -26.81 -28.08
CA GLU A 10 -19.39 -26.98 -27.79
C GLU A 10 -18.56 -26.73 -29.05
N ILE A 11 -17.57 -25.85 -28.94
CA ILE A 11 -16.64 -25.53 -30.01
C ILE A 11 -15.20 -25.86 -29.60
N PRO A 12 -14.70 -27.08 -29.90
CA PRO A 12 -13.28 -27.38 -29.82
C PRO A 12 -12.51 -26.86 -31.04
N TRP A 13 -11.43 -26.11 -30.81
CA TRP A 13 -10.52 -25.67 -31.88
C TRP A 13 -9.58 -26.81 -32.27
N ARG A 14 -9.62 -27.30 -33.53
CA ARG A 14 -8.84 -28.49 -33.96
C ARG A 14 -7.45 -28.14 -34.50
N LYS A 15 -6.60 -29.17 -34.60
CA LYS A 15 -5.17 -29.17 -34.99
C LYS A 15 -4.83 -28.71 -36.43
N HIS A 16 -5.77 -28.15 -37.19
CA HIS A 16 -5.54 -27.77 -38.58
C HIS A 16 -5.67 -26.25 -38.78
N SER A 17 -4.59 -25.74 -39.37
CA SER A 17 -4.17 -24.36 -39.63
C SER A 17 -5.24 -23.41 -40.17
N LEU A 18 -5.21 -22.15 -39.76
CA LEU A 18 -5.59 -21.05 -40.66
C LEU A 18 -4.74 -21.19 -41.92
N SER A 19 -5.35 -21.26 -43.11
CA SER A 19 -4.60 -21.25 -44.36
C SER A 19 -4.69 -19.86 -44.99
N SER A 20 -3.52 -19.26 -45.21
CA SER A 20 -3.26 -18.06 -46.02
C SER A 20 -3.97 -16.77 -45.59
N LEU A 21 -3.31 -16.00 -44.71
CA LEU A 21 -3.55 -14.56 -44.53
C LEU A 21 -2.65 -13.80 -45.51
N ILE A 22 -3.23 -13.08 -46.47
CA ILE A 22 -2.49 -12.14 -47.31
C ILE A 22 -3.02 -10.74 -46.99
N PHE A 23 -2.23 -9.96 -46.26
CA PHE A 23 -2.36 -8.50 -46.26
C PHE A 23 -1.01 -7.82 -46.36
N CYS A 24 -1.03 -6.68 -47.03
CA CYS A 24 0.11 -5.86 -47.40
C CYS A 24 0.46 -4.87 -46.27
N PHE A 25 1.77 -4.74 -46.00
CA PHE A 25 2.47 -3.77 -45.13
C PHE A 25 2.61 -4.08 -43.63
N THR A 26 3.60 -4.89 -43.26
CA THR A 26 4.95 -4.54 -42.77
C THR A 26 5.66 -5.86 -42.40
N PRO A 27 7.01 -5.97 -42.48
CA PRO A 27 7.69 -7.22 -42.19
C PRO A 27 7.71 -7.44 -40.67
N GLY A 28 6.66 -8.04 -40.15
CA GLY A 28 6.46 -8.27 -38.73
C GLY A 28 5.36 -9.30 -38.56
N THR A 29 5.60 -10.28 -37.72
CA THR A 29 4.74 -11.42 -37.47
C THR A 29 3.47 -11.02 -36.70
N SER A 30 2.28 -11.29 -37.23
CA SER A 30 0.99 -10.98 -36.55
C SER A 30 0.77 -11.80 -35.27
N ASP A 31 0.03 -11.20 -34.33
CA ASP A 31 -0.40 -11.72 -33.05
C ASP A 31 -1.93 -11.96 -33.03
N PRO A 32 -2.47 -12.92 -33.81
CA PRO A 32 -3.91 -13.07 -34.00
C PRO A 32 -4.65 -13.55 -32.74
N TYR A 33 -5.87 -13.04 -32.57
CA TYR A 33 -6.86 -13.54 -31.62
C TYR A 33 -8.30 -13.39 -32.15
N VAL A 34 -9.22 -14.20 -31.63
CA VAL A 34 -10.61 -14.28 -32.11
C VAL A 34 -11.58 -13.79 -31.04
N LYS A 35 -12.56 -12.98 -31.45
CA LYS A 35 -13.73 -12.59 -30.66
C LYS A 35 -14.98 -13.22 -31.23
N LEU A 36 -15.78 -13.83 -30.38
CA LEU A 36 -17.07 -14.40 -30.72
C LEU A 36 -18.19 -13.56 -30.13
N LYS A 37 -19.17 -13.21 -30.97
CA LYS A 37 -20.34 -12.41 -30.62
C LYS A 37 -21.63 -13.13 -30.95
N ILE A 38 -22.62 -12.99 -30.07
CA ILE A 38 -24.01 -13.45 -30.23
C ILE A 38 -24.93 -12.25 -29.98
N ALA A 39 -25.93 -12.01 -30.83
CA ALA A 39 -26.81 -10.84 -30.73
C ALA A 39 -26.08 -9.48 -30.59
N GLY A 40 -24.87 -9.35 -31.16
CA GLY A 40 -24.03 -8.16 -31.03
C GLY A 40 -23.23 -8.03 -29.72
N LYS A 41 -23.44 -8.92 -28.73
CA LYS A 41 -22.70 -8.98 -27.46
C LYS A 41 -21.50 -9.92 -27.60
N GLU A 42 -20.34 -9.51 -27.09
CA GLU A 42 -19.14 -10.36 -27.02
C GLU A 42 -19.33 -11.42 -25.93
N VAL A 43 -19.25 -12.69 -26.31
CA VAL A 43 -19.46 -13.83 -25.41
C VAL A 43 -18.15 -14.56 -25.09
N PHE A 44 -17.14 -14.43 -25.95
CA PHE A 44 -15.87 -15.11 -25.77
C PHE A 44 -14.74 -14.38 -26.53
N ARG A 45 -13.55 -14.39 -25.95
CA ARG A 45 -12.31 -13.90 -26.54
C ARG A 45 -11.22 -14.96 -26.33
N SER A 46 -10.54 -15.35 -27.41
CA SER A 46 -9.45 -16.32 -27.33
C SER A 46 -8.17 -15.69 -26.78
N LYS A 47 -7.21 -16.54 -26.39
CA LYS A 47 -5.83 -16.11 -26.17
C LYS A 47 -5.24 -15.49 -27.44
N THR A 48 -4.33 -14.54 -27.25
CA THR A 48 -3.48 -14.00 -28.31
C THR A 48 -2.31 -14.95 -28.55
N ILE A 49 -2.11 -15.37 -29.79
CA ILE A 49 -0.95 -16.19 -30.16
C ILE A 49 0.05 -15.29 -30.85
N HIS A 50 1.22 -15.14 -30.24
CA HIS A 50 2.22 -14.22 -30.73
C HIS A 50 2.98 -14.77 -31.95
N LYS A 51 3.21 -13.89 -32.92
CA LYS A 51 4.10 -14.07 -34.06
C LYS A 51 3.79 -15.28 -34.94
N ASN A 52 2.51 -15.59 -35.11
CA ASN A 52 2.08 -16.79 -35.82
C ASN A 52 0.88 -16.49 -36.73
N LEU A 53 1.09 -16.61 -38.04
CA LEU A 53 0.04 -16.44 -39.06
C LEU A 53 -0.87 -17.67 -39.20
N ASN A 54 -0.48 -18.80 -38.59
CA ASN A 54 -1.25 -20.03 -38.52
C ASN A 54 -1.48 -20.41 -37.04
N PRO A 55 -2.17 -19.56 -36.26
CA PRO A 55 -2.38 -19.78 -34.83
C PRO A 55 -3.25 -21.01 -34.58
N VAL A 56 -2.90 -21.78 -33.55
CA VAL A 56 -3.70 -22.92 -33.05
C VAL A 56 -4.03 -22.64 -31.59
N TRP A 57 -5.28 -22.27 -31.30
CA TRP A 57 -5.70 -21.89 -29.95
C TRP A 57 -5.96 -23.09 -29.02
N ASP A 58 -6.47 -24.21 -29.56
CA ASP A 58 -6.85 -25.43 -28.81
C ASP A 58 -7.72 -25.13 -27.56
N GLU A 59 -8.58 -24.12 -27.67
CA GLU A 59 -9.53 -23.75 -26.63
C GLU A 59 -10.84 -24.55 -26.79
N LYS A 60 -11.63 -24.63 -25.72
CA LYS A 60 -12.97 -25.20 -25.78
C LYS A 60 -13.93 -24.23 -25.13
N VAL A 61 -14.95 -23.83 -25.88
CA VAL A 61 -16.00 -22.94 -25.38
C VAL A 61 -17.35 -23.62 -25.52
N SER A 62 -18.13 -23.56 -24.44
CA SER A 62 -19.48 -24.11 -24.39
C SER A 62 -20.47 -22.97 -24.21
N LEU A 63 -21.35 -22.77 -25.18
CA LEU A 63 -22.27 -21.63 -25.22
C LEU A 63 -23.71 -22.13 -25.20
N LEU A 64 -24.55 -21.50 -24.40
CA LEU A 64 -25.98 -21.80 -24.38
C LEU A 64 -26.67 -20.79 -25.28
N VAL A 65 -27.34 -21.31 -26.31
CA VAL A 65 -28.02 -20.51 -27.33
C VAL A 65 -29.53 -20.60 -27.10
N ASP A 66 -30.19 -19.44 -26.97
CA ASP A 66 -31.63 -19.34 -26.70
C ASP A 66 -32.50 -19.44 -27.97
N SER A 67 -31.92 -19.10 -29.13
CA SER A 67 -32.56 -19.24 -30.43
C SER A 67 -31.55 -19.67 -31.49
N LEU A 68 -31.87 -20.72 -32.24
CA LEU A 68 -31.05 -21.21 -33.36
C LEU A 68 -31.06 -20.25 -34.56
N SER A 69 -31.98 -19.27 -34.58
CA SER A 69 -32.14 -18.30 -35.67
C SER A 69 -31.06 -17.22 -35.71
N GLU A 70 -30.31 -17.03 -34.63
CA GLU A 70 -29.27 -16.01 -34.56
C GLU A 70 -27.91 -16.59 -34.98
N PRO A 71 -27.22 -15.98 -35.97
CA PRO A 71 -25.89 -16.43 -36.35
C PRO A 71 -24.84 -16.04 -35.31
N LEU A 72 -23.88 -16.93 -35.11
CA LEU A 72 -22.66 -16.64 -34.38
C LEU A 72 -21.75 -15.76 -35.24
N TYR A 73 -21.24 -14.69 -34.67
CA TYR A 73 -20.39 -13.74 -35.38
C TYR A 73 -18.96 -13.76 -34.84
N PHE A 74 -18.03 -14.17 -35.69
CA PHE A 74 -16.60 -14.25 -35.40
C PHE A 74 -15.88 -13.03 -35.97
N LYS A 75 -14.99 -12.43 -35.18
CA LYS A 75 -14.07 -11.37 -35.61
C LYS A 75 -12.65 -11.73 -35.22
N VAL A 76 -11.73 -11.64 -36.17
CA VAL A 76 -10.30 -11.88 -35.96
C VAL A 76 -9.58 -10.54 -35.96
N PHE A 77 -8.67 -10.36 -35.01
CA PHE A 77 -7.89 -9.14 -34.84
C PHE A 77 -6.42 -9.49 -34.68
N ASP A 78 -5.57 -8.60 -35.20
CA ASP A 78 -4.15 -8.59 -34.91
C ASP A 78 -3.96 -7.76 -33.64
N TYR A 79 -3.32 -8.36 -32.66
CA TYR A 79 -3.12 -7.71 -31.39
C TYR A 79 -1.90 -6.80 -31.45
N ASP A 80 -2.15 -5.49 -31.50
CA ASP A 80 -1.10 -4.47 -31.45
C ASP A 80 -1.09 -3.76 -30.10
N PHE A 81 -0.16 -4.14 -29.23
CA PHE A 81 -0.10 -3.54 -27.91
C PHE A 81 0.33 -2.06 -27.97
N GLY A 82 -0.59 -1.16 -27.60
CA GLY A 82 -0.32 0.29 -27.50
C GLY A 82 -0.87 1.10 -28.68
N LEU A 83 -1.43 0.43 -29.68
CA LEU A 83 -2.24 1.02 -30.75
C LEU A 83 -3.65 0.40 -30.74
N GLN A 84 -4.48 0.76 -31.70
CA GLN A 84 -5.77 0.10 -31.89
C GLN A 84 -5.53 -1.21 -32.64
N ASP A 85 -6.00 -2.33 -32.09
CA ASP A 85 -5.89 -3.66 -32.70
C ASP A 85 -6.41 -3.65 -34.15
N ASP A 86 -5.59 -4.14 -35.08
CA ASP A 86 -5.91 -4.16 -36.50
C ASP A 86 -6.93 -5.26 -36.81
N PHE A 87 -7.92 -4.94 -37.64
CA PHE A 87 -8.97 -5.88 -38.01
C PHE A 87 -8.48 -6.81 -39.11
N MET A 88 -8.50 -8.13 -38.87
CA MET A 88 -8.01 -9.13 -39.82
C MET A 88 -9.13 -9.80 -40.63
N GLY A 89 -10.37 -9.78 -40.13
CA GLY A 89 -11.52 -10.33 -40.86
C GLY A 89 -12.67 -10.78 -39.96
N SER A 90 -13.81 -11.10 -40.56
CA SER A 90 -14.98 -11.58 -39.83
C SER A 90 -15.76 -12.65 -40.58
N ALA A 91 -16.46 -13.51 -39.85
CA ALA A 91 -17.28 -14.58 -40.41
C ALA A 91 -18.56 -14.81 -39.62
N TYR A 92 -19.59 -15.34 -40.29
CA TYR A 92 -20.87 -15.70 -39.69
C TYR A 92 -21.07 -17.23 -39.76
N LEU A 93 -21.56 -17.81 -38.67
CA LEU A 93 -21.95 -19.21 -38.59
C LEU A 93 -23.43 -19.30 -38.24
N TYR A 94 -24.23 -19.84 -39.17
CA TYR A 94 -25.67 -20.03 -38.99
C TYR A 94 -25.94 -21.39 -38.31
N LEU A 95 -26.47 -21.36 -37.09
CA LEU A 95 -26.70 -22.56 -36.30
C LEU A 95 -27.81 -23.46 -36.87
N GLU A 96 -28.72 -22.91 -37.67
CA GLU A 96 -29.76 -23.65 -38.40
C GLU A 96 -29.20 -24.71 -39.36
N SER A 97 -27.94 -24.54 -39.79
CA SER A 97 -27.28 -25.44 -40.74
C SER A 97 -26.61 -26.66 -40.10
N LEU A 98 -26.66 -26.80 -38.77
CA LEU A 98 -25.96 -27.86 -38.02
C LEU A 98 -26.91 -28.95 -37.51
N GLU A 99 -26.54 -30.22 -37.65
CA GLU A 99 -27.33 -31.34 -37.09
C GLU A 99 -27.12 -31.48 -35.56
N LEU A 100 -28.21 -31.74 -34.83
CA LEU A 100 -28.20 -32.00 -33.39
C LEU A 100 -27.40 -33.25 -33.02
N LYS A 101 -26.69 -33.21 -31.88
CA LYS A 101 -25.85 -34.26 -31.26
C LYS A 101 -24.71 -34.80 -32.15
N ARG A 102 -24.31 -34.07 -33.20
CA ARG A 102 -23.21 -34.43 -34.09
C ARG A 102 -22.17 -33.30 -34.15
N THR A 103 -20.89 -33.66 -34.05
CA THR A 103 -19.79 -32.72 -34.25
C THR A 103 -19.60 -32.47 -35.75
N HIS A 104 -19.66 -31.20 -36.16
CA HIS A 104 -19.42 -30.75 -37.52
C HIS A 104 -18.12 -30.00 -37.59
N ASP A 105 -17.25 -30.35 -38.54
CA ASP A 105 -16.07 -29.56 -38.86
C ASP A 105 -16.50 -28.47 -39.85
N VAL A 106 -16.47 -27.22 -39.41
CA VAL A 106 -16.91 -26.06 -40.17
C VAL A 106 -15.70 -25.19 -40.50
N LYS A 107 -15.54 -24.91 -41.80
CA LYS A 107 -14.55 -23.95 -42.30
C LYS A 107 -15.26 -22.65 -42.67
N LEU A 108 -14.91 -21.57 -42.01
CA LEU A 108 -15.47 -20.24 -42.23
C LEU A 108 -14.47 -19.35 -42.96
N GLU A 109 -14.84 -18.83 -44.12
CA GLU A 109 -14.02 -17.85 -44.86
C GLU A 109 -14.17 -16.46 -44.22
N LEU A 110 -13.05 -15.80 -43.93
CA LEU A 110 -13.03 -14.47 -43.34
C LEU A 110 -13.31 -13.42 -44.42
N LYS A 111 -14.14 -12.44 -44.09
CA LYS A 111 -14.51 -11.31 -44.96
C LYS A 111 -14.33 -9.99 -44.22
N ASP A 112 -13.88 -8.98 -44.94
CA ASP A 112 -13.89 -7.57 -44.52
C ASP A 112 -14.97 -6.82 -45.30
N ALA A 113 -15.70 -5.95 -44.59
CA ALA A 113 -16.69 -5.06 -45.19
C ALA A 113 -16.04 -3.98 -46.07
N HIS A 114 -14.75 -3.68 -45.87
CA HIS A 114 -14.02 -2.66 -46.63
C HIS A 114 -13.36 -3.21 -47.90
N CYS A 115 -13.00 -4.51 -47.93
CA CYS A 115 -12.33 -5.19 -49.04
C CYS A 115 -12.95 -6.58 -49.28
N PRO A 116 -14.07 -6.70 -50.02
CA PRO A 116 -14.78 -7.98 -50.20
C PRO A 116 -14.12 -8.96 -51.18
N ASP A 117 -13.17 -8.49 -52.01
CA ASP A 117 -12.52 -9.27 -53.08
C ASP A 117 -11.13 -9.84 -52.70
N GLU A 118 -10.65 -9.61 -51.47
CA GLU A 118 -9.38 -10.14 -50.97
C GLU A 118 -9.58 -11.43 -50.14
N ASP A 119 -8.69 -12.41 -50.33
CA ASP A 119 -8.69 -13.66 -49.57
C ASP A 119 -8.00 -13.44 -48.21
N LEU A 120 -8.82 -13.31 -47.15
CA LEU A 120 -8.42 -13.00 -45.78
C LEU A 120 -8.15 -14.26 -44.93
N GLY A 121 -8.11 -15.42 -45.56
CA GLY A 121 -7.92 -16.69 -44.89
C GLY A 121 -9.20 -17.27 -44.30
N SER A 122 -9.06 -18.40 -43.59
CA SER A 122 -10.19 -19.20 -43.15
C SER A 122 -10.03 -19.75 -41.74
N LEU A 123 -11.11 -19.72 -40.98
CA LEU A 123 -11.21 -20.18 -39.59
C LEU A 123 -11.80 -21.60 -39.56
N GLU A 124 -11.05 -22.57 -39.04
CA GLU A 124 -11.51 -23.95 -38.88
C GLU A 124 -12.01 -24.21 -37.45
N LEU A 125 -13.25 -24.69 -37.35
CA LEU A 125 -13.97 -24.93 -36.09
C LEU A 125 -14.52 -26.34 -36.09
N ALA A 126 -14.53 -27.02 -34.95
CA ALA A 126 -15.42 -28.16 -34.74
C ALA A 126 -16.58 -27.70 -33.86
N VAL A 127 -17.82 -27.96 -34.26
CA VAL A 127 -19.03 -27.40 -33.63
C VAL A 127 -20.00 -28.54 -33.33
N THR A 128 -20.39 -28.67 -32.06
CA THR A 128 -21.33 -29.71 -31.61
C THR A 128 -22.54 -29.07 -30.96
N LEU A 129 -23.71 -29.21 -31.56
CA LEU A 129 -24.97 -28.69 -31.02
C LEU A 129 -25.69 -29.78 -30.23
N THR A 130 -25.86 -29.62 -28.92
CA THR A 130 -26.54 -30.60 -28.06
C THR A 130 -27.85 -30.04 -27.48
N PRO A 131 -28.98 -30.75 -27.58
CA PRO A 131 -30.22 -30.33 -26.95
C PRO A 131 -30.11 -30.50 -25.44
N LYS A 132 -30.61 -29.53 -24.68
CA LYS A 132 -30.63 -29.59 -23.22
C LYS A 132 -31.70 -30.59 -22.74
N GLU A 133 -31.29 -31.80 -22.37
CA GLU A 133 -32.17 -32.77 -21.71
C GLU A 133 -32.44 -32.33 -20.25
N MET A 134 -33.71 -32.17 -19.88
CA MET A 134 -34.13 -32.12 -18.48
C MET A 134 -34.16 -33.56 -17.97
N ASP A 135 -33.42 -33.82 -16.89
CA ASP A 135 -33.33 -35.07 -16.10
C ASP A 135 -32.26 -36.09 -16.50
N SER A 136 -31.06 -35.93 -15.94
CA SER A 136 -30.42 -36.94 -15.06
C SER A 136 -29.09 -36.41 -14.49
N LYS A 137 -28.85 -36.69 -13.20
CA LYS A 137 -27.60 -36.41 -12.48
C LYS A 137 -26.43 -37.17 -13.12
N ASP A 138 -25.69 -36.50 -14.00
CA ASP A 138 -24.33 -36.91 -14.38
C ASP A 138 -23.31 -35.85 -13.96
N SER A 139 -22.21 -36.32 -13.38
CA SER A 139 -21.16 -35.58 -12.66
C SER A 139 -20.27 -34.67 -13.53
N VAL A 140 -20.71 -34.35 -14.75
CA VAL A 140 -20.03 -33.40 -15.64
C VAL A 140 -20.76 -32.03 -15.65
N SER A 141 -21.93 -31.93 -15.02
CA SER A 141 -22.79 -30.74 -15.06
C SER A 141 -22.54 -29.66 -13.99
N GLU A 142 -21.60 -29.84 -13.05
CA GLU A 142 -21.34 -28.84 -11.99
C GLU A 142 -20.60 -27.59 -12.50
N SER A 143 -19.71 -27.72 -13.49
CA SER A 143 -19.04 -26.57 -14.11
C SER A 143 -19.97 -25.78 -15.05
N PHE A 144 -20.90 -26.46 -15.71
CA PHE A 144 -21.81 -25.87 -16.70
C PHE A 144 -22.96 -25.05 -16.06
N LEU A 145 -23.46 -25.46 -14.89
CA LEU A 145 -24.45 -24.67 -14.16
C LEU A 145 -23.84 -23.42 -13.50
N PHE A 146 -22.55 -23.44 -13.14
CA PHE A 146 -21.87 -22.31 -12.50
C PHE A 146 -21.71 -21.10 -13.44
N SER A 147 -21.46 -21.36 -14.73
CA SER A 147 -21.27 -20.30 -15.72
C SER A 147 -22.58 -19.67 -16.21
N TYR A 148 -23.73 -20.36 -16.08
CA TYR A 148 -25.01 -19.84 -16.56
C TYR A 148 -25.94 -19.36 -15.42
N HIS A 149 -25.82 -19.90 -14.20
CA HIS A 149 -26.46 -19.26 -13.03
C HIS A 149 -25.81 -17.91 -12.70
N SER A 150 -24.52 -17.72 -12.99
CA SER A 150 -23.86 -16.42 -12.89
C SER A 150 -24.37 -15.42 -13.96
N LEU A 151 -24.68 -15.89 -15.17
CA LEU A 151 -25.21 -15.05 -16.25
C LEU A 151 -26.70 -14.70 -16.07
N ARG A 152 -27.57 -15.64 -15.68
CA ARG A 152 -29.01 -15.36 -15.54
C ARG A 152 -29.37 -14.54 -14.30
N LEU A 153 -28.58 -14.64 -13.22
CA LEU A 153 -28.65 -13.66 -12.11
C LEU A 153 -28.10 -12.29 -12.51
N SER A 154 -27.13 -12.23 -13.45
CA SER A 154 -26.60 -10.96 -13.96
C SER A 154 -27.57 -10.21 -14.88
N ASP A 155 -28.48 -10.91 -15.57
CA ASP A 155 -29.47 -10.26 -16.45
C ASP A 155 -30.73 -9.77 -15.71
N LEU A 156 -31.09 -10.38 -14.57
CA LEU A 156 -32.16 -9.88 -13.69
C LEU A 156 -31.69 -8.76 -12.76
N HIS A 157 -30.41 -8.69 -12.43
CA HIS A 157 -29.80 -7.60 -11.66
C HIS A 157 -28.94 -6.71 -12.55
N ARG A 158 -29.58 -5.77 -13.25
CA ARG A 158 -28.91 -4.67 -13.97
C ARG A 158 -28.24 -3.64 -13.02
N LYS A 159 -27.60 -4.07 -11.93
CA LYS A 159 -26.77 -3.26 -11.01
C LYS A 159 -25.73 -4.15 -10.32
N SER A 160 -24.45 -3.76 -10.42
CA SER A 160 -23.22 -4.41 -9.90
C SER A 160 -22.66 -5.55 -10.75
N GLN A 161 -21.63 -5.24 -11.54
CA GLN A 161 -20.68 -6.27 -11.94
C GLN A 161 -20.02 -6.76 -10.63
N LEU A 162 -20.25 -8.01 -10.21
CA LEU A 162 -19.63 -8.56 -9.01
C LEU A 162 -18.22 -9.03 -9.35
N TRP A 163 -17.27 -8.11 -9.24
CA TRP A 163 -15.85 -8.43 -9.19
C TRP A 163 -15.57 -9.31 -7.97
N ARG A 164 -14.73 -10.33 -8.16
CA ARG A 164 -14.39 -11.37 -7.16
C ARG A 164 -13.21 -10.98 -6.27
N GLY A 165 -12.54 -9.88 -6.59
CA GLY A 165 -11.38 -9.41 -5.85
C GLY A 165 -10.75 -8.18 -6.47
N ILE A 166 -9.82 -7.59 -5.74
CA ILE A 166 -9.11 -6.36 -6.08
C ILE A 166 -7.63 -6.69 -6.22
N VAL A 167 -6.97 -6.19 -7.26
CA VAL A 167 -5.52 -6.09 -7.29
C VAL A 167 -5.13 -4.65 -7.05
N SER A 168 -4.42 -4.41 -5.96
CA SER A 168 -3.77 -3.13 -5.72
C SER A 168 -2.31 -3.22 -6.16
N ILE A 169 -1.90 -2.34 -7.08
CA ILE A 169 -0.53 -2.24 -7.59
C ILE A 169 0.03 -0.90 -7.13
N ALA A 170 1.05 -0.94 -6.29
CA ALA A 170 1.88 0.21 -5.97
C ALA A 170 3.13 0.20 -6.86
N LEU A 171 3.19 1.09 -7.84
CA LEU A 171 4.36 1.32 -8.68
C LEU A 171 5.37 2.19 -7.91
N ILE A 172 6.49 1.60 -7.50
CA ILE A 172 7.49 2.30 -6.68
C ILE A 172 8.48 3.03 -7.59
N GLU A 173 9.32 2.28 -8.30
CA GLU A 173 10.43 2.81 -9.06
C GLU A 173 10.79 1.97 -10.28
N GLY A 174 11.44 2.62 -11.24
CA GLY A 174 12.12 1.98 -12.36
C GLY A 174 13.62 2.18 -12.18
N SER A 175 14.41 1.18 -12.55
CA SER A 175 15.87 1.25 -12.47
C SER A 175 16.51 0.92 -13.81
N ASN A 176 17.56 1.66 -14.17
CA ASN A 176 18.36 1.45 -15.37
C ASN A 176 17.53 1.41 -16.67
N LEU A 177 16.56 2.31 -16.81
CA LEU A 177 15.75 2.41 -18.02
C LEU A 177 16.60 2.84 -19.23
N LYS A 178 16.15 2.46 -20.43
CA LYS A 178 16.84 2.79 -21.68
C LYS A 178 16.71 4.30 -21.97
N PRO A 179 17.80 5.04 -22.23
CA PRO A 179 17.71 6.43 -22.68
C PRO A 179 17.19 6.49 -24.11
N MET A 180 16.13 7.27 -24.35
CA MET A 180 15.57 7.50 -25.69
C MET A 180 15.71 8.95 -26.17
N ASP A 181 15.83 9.92 -25.26
CA ASP A 181 16.03 11.31 -25.63
C ASP A 181 17.46 11.62 -26.10
N SER A 182 17.58 12.67 -26.92
CA SER A 182 18.87 13.25 -27.33
C SER A 182 19.73 13.77 -26.17
N ASN A 183 19.13 13.99 -25.00
CA ASN A 183 19.79 14.43 -23.78
C ASN A 183 20.44 13.25 -22.99
N GLY A 184 20.24 12.00 -23.42
CA GLY A 184 20.73 10.80 -22.74
C GLY A 184 19.93 10.38 -21.51
N LEU A 185 18.74 10.96 -21.31
CA LEU A 185 17.74 10.66 -20.28
C LEU A 185 16.43 10.24 -20.98
N SER A 186 15.36 10.13 -20.20
CA SER A 186 14.01 9.82 -20.69
C SER A 186 12.98 10.48 -19.79
N ASP A 187 11.75 10.62 -20.30
CA ASP A 187 10.56 11.03 -19.57
C ASP A 187 9.61 9.82 -19.36
N PRO A 188 10.01 8.79 -18.57
CA PRO A 188 9.29 7.52 -18.52
C PRO A 188 7.94 7.59 -17.80
N TYR A 189 6.98 6.83 -18.31
CA TYR A 189 5.69 6.55 -17.69
C TYR A 189 5.23 5.10 -17.97
N VAL A 190 4.38 4.57 -17.10
CA VAL A 190 3.93 3.16 -17.16
C VAL A 190 2.44 3.09 -17.49
N LYS A 191 2.07 2.18 -18.40
CA LYS A 191 0.69 1.80 -18.68
C LYS A 191 0.45 0.38 -18.17
N PHE A 192 -0.64 0.22 -17.44
CA PHE A 192 -1.09 -1.05 -16.92
C PHE A 192 -2.40 -1.46 -17.59
N ARG A 193 -2.57 -2.76 -17.84
CA ARG A 193 -3.80 -3.31 -18.38
C ARG A 193 -4.12 -4.67 -17.76
N LEU A 194 -5.34 -4.79 -17.24
CA LEU A 194 -5.91 -6.06 -16.76
C LEU A 194 -7.32 -6.21 -17.35
N GLY A 195 -7.47 -7.16 -18.28
CA GLY A 195 -8.72 -7.32 -19.04
C GLY A 195 -9.10 -6.05 -19.81
N HIS A 196 -10.21 -5.42 -19.44
CA HIS A 196 -10.71 -4.18 -20.04
C HIS A 196 -10.25 -2.90 -19.32
N GLN A 197 -9.72 -3.02 -18.09
CA GLN A 197 -9.27 -1.87 -17.29
C GLN A 197 -7.86 -1.45 -17.73
N LYS A 198 -7.66 -0.14 -17.89
CA LYS A 198 -6.39 0.47 -18.31
C LYS A 198 -6.09 1.66 -17.40
N TYR A 199 -4.87 1.70 -16.85
CA TYR A 199 -4.38 2.84 -16.07
C TYR A 199 -3.04 3.33 -16.62
N LYS A 200 -2.77 4.62 -16.40
CA LYS A 200 -1.52 5.29 -16.81
C LYS A 200 -0.97 6.06 -15.61
N SER A 201 0.32 5.92 -15.35
CA SER A 201 1.03 6.66 -14.30
C SER A 201 1.34 8.10 -14.72
N LYS A 202 1.80 8.92 -13.77
CA LYS A 202 2.43 10.21 -14.10
C LYS A 202 3.72 9.99 -14.88
N THR A 203 4.08 11.00 -15.65
CA THR A 203 5.34 11.07 -16.39
C THR A 203 6.40 11.72 -15.51
N MET A 204 7.51 11.03 -15.31
CA MET A 204 8.67 11.55 -14.60
C MET A 204 9.65 12.10 -15.61
N SER A 205 10.04 13.37 -15.52
CA SER A 205 10.91 13.97 -16.54
C SER A 205 12.40 13.77 -16.26
N LYS A 206 13.18 13.60 -17.33
CA LYS A 206 14.65 13.59 -17.38
C LYS A 206 15.28 12.63 -16.37
N THR A 207 14.84 11.38 -16.36
CA THR A 207 15.38 10.36 -15.46
C THR A 207 15.37 8.95 -16.07
N LEU A 208 16.43 8.19 -15.79
CA LEU A 208 16.51 6.75 -16.08
C LEU A 208 16.20 5.87 -14.87
N ASN A 209 16.06 6.50 -13.70
CA ASN A 209 15.68 5.87 -12.44
C ASN A 209 14.46 6.59 -11.85
N PRO A 210 13.30 6.55 -12.53
CA PRO A 210 12.10 7.24 -12.07
C PRO A 210 11.59 6.64 -10.76
N GLN A 211 11.08 7.50 -9.88
CA GLN A 211 10.30 7.10 -8.72
C GLN A 211 8.88 7.66 -8.85
N TRP A 212 7.91 6.79 -9.14
CA TRP A 212 6.51 7.19 -9.31
C TRP A 212 5.77 7.23 -7.98
N ARG A 213 5.95 6.17 -7.16
CA ARG A 213 5.26 5.98 -5.86
C ARG A 213 3.75 6.17 -5.99
N GLU A 214 3.17 5.59 -7.04
CA GLU A 214 1.76 5.68 -7.39
C GLU A 214 1.03 4.35 -7.16
N GLN A 215 -0.27 4.43 -6.95
CA GLN A 215 -1.09 3.27 -6.64
C GLN A 215 -2.30 3.16 -7.57
N PHE A 216 -2.57 1.95 -8.03
CA PHE A 216 -3.65 1.61 -8.96
C PHE A 216 -4.42 0.40 -8.45
N ASP A 217 -5.75 0.50 -8.39
CA ASP A 217 -6.63 -0.58 -7.95
C ASP A 217 -7.40 -1.13 -9.16
N PHE A 218 -7.33 -2.44 -9.38
CA PHE A 218 -7.98 -3.16 -10.47
C PHE A 218 -9.02 -4.14 -9.95
N HIS A 219 -10.15 -4.23 -10.63
CA HIS A 219 -11.21 -5.19 -10.33
C HIS A 219 -10.96 -6.52 -11.07
N ILE A 220 -10.91 -7.63 -10.35
CA ILE A 220 -10.77 -8.98 -10.91
C ILE A 220 -12.15 -9.60 -11.06
N TYR A 221 -12.45 -10.08 -12.26
CA TYR A 221 -13.70 -10.80 -12.54
C TYR A 221 -13.49 -12.31 -12.70
N GLU A 222 -12.27 -12.72 -13.08
CA GLU A 222 -11.93 -14.12 -13.37
C GLU A 222 -11.40 -14.86 -12.13
N GLU A 223 -11.72 -16.15 -12.03
CA GLU A 223 -11.36 -17.00 -10.89
C GLU A 223 -9.84 -17.21 -10.75
N HIS A 224 -9.10 -17.08 -11.85
CA HIS A 224 -7.66 -17.32 -11.92
C HIS A 224 -6.82 -16.05 -11.81
N GLY A 225 -7.42 -14.90 -11.45
CA GLY A 225 -6.71 -13.63 -11.27
C GLY A 225 -6.38 -12.89 -12.58
N GLY A 226 -6.03 -13.61 -13.65
CA GLY A 226 -5.67 -13.02 -14.94
C GLY A 226 -4.21 -12.55 -14.99
N ILE A 227 -3.78 -12.12 -16.18
CA ILE A 227 -2.41 -11.63 -16.43
C ILE A 227 -2.47 -10.10 -16.54
N ILE A 228 -1.62 -9.42 -15.77
CA ILE A 228 -1.43 -7.97 -15.88
C ILE A 228 -0.35 -7.68 -16.91
N ASP A 229 -0.71 -6.95 -17.95
CA ASP A 229 0.22 -6.39 -18.91
C ASP A 229 0.71 -5.02 -18.46
N ILE A 230 2.03 -4.87 -18.41
CA ILE A 230 2.70 -3.65 -17.96
C ILE A 230 3.67 -3.20 -19.05
N THR A 231 3.61 -1.92 -19.41
CA THR A 231 4.51 -1.35 -20.43
C THR A 231 5.02 0.01 -20.05
N VAL A 232 6.27 0.26 -20.40
CA VAL A 232 6.99 1.48 -20.13
C VAL A 232 7.19 2.25 -21.42
N TRP A 233 6.89 3.54 -21.38
CA TRP A 233 6.91 4.46 -22.52
C TRP A 233 7.66 5.71 -22.15
N ASP A 234 8.35 6.31 -23.12
CA ASP A 234 8.95 7.62 -23.02
C ASP A 234 7.98 8.66 -23.58
N LYS A 235 7.75 9.76 -22.86
CA LYS A 235 6.83 10.81 -23.31
C LYS A 235 7.58 11.88 -24.10
N ASP A 236 7.30 11.95 -25.39
CA ASP A 236 7.87 12.98 -26.26
C ASP A 236 6.93 14.16 -26.46
N ALA A 237 7.42 15.39 -26.27
CA ALA A 237 6.61 16.60 -26.45
C ALA A 237 6.28 16.89 -27.93
N ALA A 238 7.08 16.38 -28.88
CA ALA A 238 7.01 16.70 -30.30
C ALA A 238 6.90 15.48 -31.23
N LYS A 239 7.02 14.26 -30.69
CA LYS A 239 6.96 12.99 -31.43
C LYS A 239 5.94 12.06 -30.77
N LYS A 240 5.65 10.95 -31.44
CA LYS A 240 4.89 9.85 -30.84
C LYS A 240 5.76 9.21 -29.75
N ASP A 241 5.18 9.00 -28.57
CA ASP A 241 5.84 8.36 -27.42
C ASP A 241 6.58 7.07 -27.81
N ASP A 242 7.84 6.97 -27.41
CA ASP A 242 8.71 5.83 -27.71
C ASP A 242 8.48 4.67 -26.72
N PHE A 243 8.39 3.45 -27.25
CA PHE A 243 8.25 2.25 -26.43
C PHE A 243 9.59 1.83 -25.83
N MET A 244 9.64 1.65 -24.50
CA MET A 244 10.86 1.32 -23.78
C MET A 244 10.96 -0.14 -23.37
N GLY A 245 9.83 -0.81 -23.09
CA GLY A 245 9.78 -2.22 -22.74
C GLY A 245 8.43 -2.69 -22.16
N ARG A 246 8.26 -4.02 -22.09
CA ARG A 246 7.06 -4.69 -21.56
C ARG A 246 7.45 -5.73 -20.51
N CYS A 247 6.56 -5.96 -19.56
CA CYS A 247 6.56 -7.12 -18.70
C CYS A 247 5.13 -7.59 -18.41
N GLN A 248 5.00 -8.87 -18.06
CA GLN A 248 3.72 -9.47 -17.68
C GLN A 248 3.84 -10.06 -16.28
N VAL A 249 2.77 -9.92 -15.49
CA VAL A 249 2.68 -10.52 -14.16
C VAL A 249 1.43 -11.38 -14.09
N ASP A 250 1.63 -12.69 -13.89
CA ASP A 250 0.54 -13.63 -13.66
C ASP A 250 0.09 -13.59 -12.20
N LEU A 251 -1.15 -13.13 -11.98
CA LEU A 251 -1.72 -12.97 -10.64
C LEU A 251 -2.04 -14.30 -9.96
N SER A 252 -2.18 -15.39 -10.72
CA SER A 252 -2.46 -16.73 -10.18
C SER A 252 -1.30 -17.24 -9.31
N THR A 253 -0.09 -16.75 -9.56
CA THR A 253 1.12 -17.14 -8.82
C THR A 253 1.22 -16.46 -7.45
N LEU A 254 0.46 -15.39 -7.22
CA LEU A 254 0.52 -14.59 -6.01
C LEU A 254 -0.48 -15.10 -4.98
N SER A 255 -0.05 -15.22 -3.71
CA SER A 255 -0.97 -15.58 -2.62
C SER A 255 -1.96 -14.45 -2.36
N LYS A 256 -3.24 -14.80 -2.22
CA LYS A 256 -4.30 -13.88 -1.79
C LYS A 256 -4.03 -13.32 -0.39
N GLU A 257 -4.61 -12.15 -0.10
CA GLU A 257 -4.56 -11.43 1.18
C GLU A 257 -3.15 -11.12 1.69
N ARG A 258 -2.20 -10.94 0.76
CA ARG A 258 -0.82 -10.60 1.06
C ARG A 258 -0.25 -9.65 0.02
N THR A 259 0.58 -8.71 0.47
CA THR A 259 1.36 -7.83 -0.39
C THR A 259 2.67 -8.51 -0.81
N HIS A 260 2.92 -8.56 -2.12
CA HIS A 260 4.12 -9.15 -2.72
C HIS A 260 4.98 -8.06 -3.33
N LYS A 261 6.26 -8.02 -2.94
CA LYS A 261 7.25 -7.15 -3.59
C LYS A 261 7.79 -7.85 -4.83
N LEU A 262 7.58 -7.25 -6.00
CA LEU A 262 8.02 -7.76 -7.29
C LEU A 262 9.09 -6.83 -7.89
N GLU A 263 10.19 -7.44 -8.33
CA GLU A 263 11.25 -6.78 -9.11
C GLU A 263 11.28 -7.48 -10.47
N VAL A 264 10.64 -6.86 -11.47
CA VAL A 264 10.37 -7.47 -12.78
C VAL A 264 11.25 -6.83 -13.85
N PRO A 265 12.11 -7.60 -14.55
CA PRO A 265 12.90 -7.08 -15.67
C PRO A 265 12.01 -6.82 -16.89
N LEU A 266 12.39 -5.85 -17.72
CA LEU A 266 11.70 -5.56 -18.99
C LEU A 266 12.21 -6.51 -20.09
N GLU A 267 11.32 -7.20 -20.80
CA GLU A 267 11.67 -8.23 -21.80
C GLU A 267 12.20 -7.61 -23.10
N GLU A 268 11.57 -6.52 -23.57
CA GLU A 268 11.91 -5.83 -24.83
C GLU A 268 12.70 -4.53 -24.60
N GLY A 269 13.33 -4.40 -23.43
CA GLY A 269 13.99 -3.17 -22.98
C GLY A 269 15.20 -3.40 -22.09
N ARG A 270 15.85 -2.30 -21.68
CA ARG A 270 16.79 -2.30 -20.56
C ARG A 270 16.10 -1.67 -19.36
N GLY A 271 16.22 -2.33 -18.21
CA GLY A 271 15.75 -1.83 -16.92
C GLY A 271 14.91 -2.84 -16.15
N MET A 272 14.65 -2.52 -14.89
CA MET A 272 13.81 -3.29 -13.99
C MET A 272 12.75 -2.39 -13.37
N LEU A 273 11.54 -2.90 -13.20
CA LEU A 273 10.46 -2.24 -12.46
C LEU A 273 10.31 -2.88 -11.09
N MET A 274 10.22 -2.03 -10.06
CA MET A 274 9.87 -2.44 -8.70
C MET A 274 8.45 -2.00 -8.38
N MET A 275 7.62 -2.96 -7.96
CA MET A 275 6.23 -2.71 -7.58
C MET A 275 5.79 -3.62 -6.42
N LEU A 276 4.78 -3.18 -5.67
CA LEU A 276 4.07 -4.03 -4.72
C LEU A 276 2.73 -4.42 -5.32
N VAL A 277 2.44 -5.71 -5.36
CA VAL A 277 1.16 -6.23 -5.84
C VAL A 277 0.45 -6.89 -4.67
N THR A 278 -0.74 -6.40 -4.36
CA THR A 278 -1.58 -6.95 -3.30
C THR A 278 -2.87 -7.48 -3.88
N LEU A 279 -3.07 -8.78 -3.76
CA LEU A 279 -4.27 -9.46 -4.23
C LEU A 279 -5.26 -9.60 -3.07
N THR A 280 -6.34 -8.85 -3.08
CA THR A 280 -7.39 -8.94 -2.06
C THR A 280 -8.61 -9.64 -2.64
N ALA A 281 -8.85 -10.89 -2.25
CA ALA A 281 -10.06 -11.60 -2.67
C ALA A 281 -11.29 -10.99 -1.96
N SER A 282 -12.31 -10.68 -2.76
CA SER A 282 -13.60 -10.18 -2.30
C SER A 282 -14.66 -11.12 -2.87
N ALA A 283 -14.71 -12.33 -2.33
CA ALA A 283 -15.86 -13.19 -2.57
C ALA A 283 -17.00 -12.68 -1.69
N ALA A 284 -18.16 -12.44 -2.29
CA ALA A 284 -19.41 -12.61 -1.58
C ALA A 284 -19.33 -13.98 -0.88
N VAL A 285 -19.43 -13.93 0.45
CA VAL A 285 -19.28 -15.03 1.41
C VAL A 285 -19.76 -16.37 0.82
N SER A 286 -18.81 -17.16 0.30
CA SER A 286 -18.99 -18.60 0.22
C SER A 286 -18.70 -19.12 1.62
N ILE A 287 -19.56 -19.99 2.14
CA ILE A 287 -19.46 -20.55 3.51
C ILE A 287 -18.13 -21.30 3.72
N SER A 288 -17.41 -21.60 2.64
CA SER A 288 -16.08 -22.22 2.60
C SER A 288 -14.88 -21.26 2.62
N ASP A 289 -15.07 -19.96 2.36
CA ASP A 289 -13.99 -18.96 2.30
C ASP A 289 -14.02 -17.97 3.48
N LEU A 290 -14.61 -18.35 4.62
CA LEU A 290 -14.32 -17.61 5.85
C LEU A 290 -12.80 -17.66 6.04
N PRO A 291 -12.09 -16.52 6.16
CA PRO A 291 -10.71 -16.55 6.61
C PRO A 291 -10.73 -17.32 7.92
N VAL A 292 -10.07 -18.48 7.94
CA VAL A 292 -9.88 -19.25 9.16
C VAL A 292 -9.30 -18.24 10.15
N ASN A 293 -10.04 -17.92 11.20
CA ASN A 293 -9.54 -17.09 12.29
C ASN A 293 -8.41 -17.89 12.91
N MET A 294 -7.18 -17.73 12.39
CA MET A 294 -6.02 -18.55 12.79
C MET A 294 -5.72 -18.43 14.29
N LEU A 295 -6.21 -17.36 14.94
CA LEU A 295 -6.08 -17.16 16.39
C LEU A 295 -7.28 -17.71 17.19
N ASP A 296 -8.41 -18.02 16.56
CA ASP A 296 -9.54 -18.71 17.21
C ASP A 296 -9.26 -20.21 17.33
N ASP A 297 -8.50 -20.79 16.39
CA ASP A 297 -8.02 -22.18 16.55
C ASP A 297 -6.90 -22.23 17.61
N PRO A 298 -7.14 -22.90 18.76
CA PRO A 298 -6.15 -23.01 19.83
C PRO A 298 -4.86 -23.73 19.41
N TYR A 299 -4.89 -24.56 18.35
CA TYR A 299 -3.69 -25.26 17.85
C TYR A 299 -2.78 -24.33 17.05
N GLU A 300 -3.31 -23.59 16.08
CA GLU A 300 -2.55 -22.61 15.29
C GLU A 300 -2.02 -21.48 16.16
N ARG A 301 -2.84 -20.97 17.10
CA ARG A 301 -2.40 -19.99 18.10
C ARG A 301 -1.19 -20.48 18.91
N LYS A 302 -1.19 -21.74 19.35
CA LYS A 302 -0.03 -22.33 20.06
C LYS A 302 1.21 -22.43 19.17
N GLN A 303 1.05 -22.78 17.89
CA GLN A 303 2.17 -22.80 16.95
C GLN A 303 2.76 -21.39 16.76
N ILE A 304 1.92 -20.37 16.58
CA ILE A 304 2.33 -18.97 16.44
C ILE A 304 3.04 -18.49 17.71
N LEU A 305 2.48 -18.76 18.90
CA LEU A 305 3.12 -18.44 20.18
C LEU A 305 4.46 -19.15 20.35
N SER A 306 4.58 -20.40 19.91
CA SER A 306 5.86 -21.14 19.95
C SER A 306 6.90 -20.53 19.01
N ARG A 307 6.48 -20.05 17.84
CA ARG A 307 7.33 -19.39 16.84
C ARG A 307 7.87 -18.06 17.35
N TYR A 308 7.05 -17.28 18.06
CA TYR A 308 7.43 -15.99 18.65
C TYR A 308 7.88 -16.09 20.12
N SER A 309 8.15 -17.31 20.62
CA SER A 309 8.64 -17.51 21.99
C SER A 309 10.00 -16.85 22.23
N LEU A 310 10.27 -16.47 23.48
CA LEU A 310 11.54 -15.84 23.90
C LEU A 310 12.76 -16.73 23.61
N LEU A 311 12.59 -18.05 23.58
CA LEU A 311 13.67 -19.02 23.32
C LEU A 311 14.14 -19.00 21.84
N ARG A 312 13.31 -18.54 20.90
CA ARG A 312 13.65 -18.45 19.46
C ARG A 312 13.95 -17.01 19.00
N SER A 313 14.34 -16.14 19.93
CA SER A 313 14.53 -14.69 19.66
C SER A 313 15.59 -14.38 18.61
N PHE A 314 16.61 -15.23 18.42
CA PHE A 314 17.68 -14.98 17.45
C PHE A 314 17.42 -15.55 16.04
N HIS A 315 16.26 -16.19 15.81
CA HIS A 315 15.92 -16.76 14.50
C HIS A 315 14.96 -15.83 13.73
N ASN A 316 15.31 -15.50 12.47
CA ASN A 316 14.56 -14.60 11.58
C ASN A 316 14.20 -13.23 12.24
N ILE A 317 15.21 -12.38 12.43
CA ILE A 317 15.10 -11.09 13.16
C ILE A 317 14.16 -10.08 12.47
N LYS A 318 13.92 -10.24 11.16
CA LYS A 318 13.01 -9.37 10.38
C LYS A 318 11.53 -9.62 10.72
N ASP A 319 11.21 -10.80 11.22
CA ASP A 319 9.86 -11.24 11.57
C ASP A 319 9.66 -11.11 13.09
N VAL A 320 9.06 -9.98 13.50
CA VAL A 320 8.92 -9.58 14.91
C VAL A 320 7.63 -10.14 15.53
N GLY A 321 6.56 -10.24 14.74
CA GLY A 321 5.26 -10.70 15.21
C GLY A 321 4.22 -10.81 14.12
N VAL A 322 2.98 -11.07 14.53
CA VAL A 322 1.78 -11.11 13.69
C VAL A 322 0.70 -10.28 14.37
N VAL A 323 -0.07 -9.54 13.59
CA VAL A 323 -1.29 -8.88 14.03
C VAL A 323 -2.48 -9.38 13.21
N GLN A 324 -3.54 -9.75 13.90
CA GLN A 324 -4.81 -10.11 13.29
C GLN A 324 -5.82 -8.99 13.58
N VAL A 325 -6.45 -8.48 12.53
CA VAL A 325 -7.39 -7.36 12.57
C VAL A 325 -8.72 -7.85 12.03
N LYS A 326 -9.74 -7.83 12.87
CA LYS A 326 -11.11 -8.15 12.49
C LYS A 326 -11.91 -6.86 12.37
N VAL A 327 -12.25 -6.53 11.14
CA VAL A 327 -13.09 -5.38 10.78
C VAL A 327 -14.54 -5.84 10.83
N ILE A 328 -15.25 -5.42 11.88
CA ILE A 328 -16.61 -5.90 12.17
C ILE A 328 -17.60 -5.07 11.38
N ARG A 329 -17.74 -3.78 11.72
CA ARG A 329 -18.71 -2.87 11.12
C ARG A 329 -18.33 -1.41 11.35
N ALA A 330 -18.98 -0.50 10.64
CA ALA A 330 -18.98 0.93 10.95
C ALA A 330 -20.40 1.43 11.17
N GLU A 331 -20.55 2.53 11.90
CA GLU A 331 -21.83 3.16 12.22
C GLU A 331 -21.73 4.68 12.05
N GLY A 332 -22.79 5.30 11.54
CA GLY A 332 -22.92 6.75 11.45
C GLY A 332 -21.97 7.44 10.47
N LEU A 333 -21.60 6.76 9.37
CA LEU A 333 -20.72 7.31 8.34
C LEU A 333 -21.28 8.59 7.71
N MET A 334 -20.39 9.43 7.17
CA MET A 334 -20.82 10.59 6.40
C MET A 334 -21.50 10.15 5.09
N VAL A 335 -22.47 10.93 4.65
CA VAL A 335 -23.08 10.76 3.32
C VAL A 335 -22.17 11.42 2.29
N ALA A 336 -21.65 10.64 1.36
CA ALA A 336 -20.89 11.17 0.23
C ALA A 336 -21.71 11.20 -1.08
N ASP A 337 -22.62 10.25 -1.32
CA ASP A 337 -23.45 10.30 -2.53
C ASP A 337 -24.57 11.34 -2.48
N VAL A 338 -24.85 11.89 -3.67
CA VAL A 338 -26.05 12.71 -3.96
C VAL A 338 -27.36 11.98 -3.58
N THR A 339 -27.34 10.64 -3.50
CA THR A 339 -28.51 9.82 -3.16
C THR A 339 -28.80 9.72 -1.66
N GLY A 340 -27.99 10.34 -0.80
CA GLY A 340 -28.23 10.34 0.66
C GLY A 340 -27.66 9.12 1.38
N LYS A 341 -26.83 8.31 0.71
CA LYS A 341 -26.20 7.09 1.23
C LYS A 341 -24.73 7.04 0.78
N SER A 342 -24.01 6.02 1.20
CA SER A 342 -22.66 5.73 0.71
C SER A 342 -22.54 4.23 0.43
N ASP A 343 -21.58 3.88 -0.40
CA ASP A 343 -21.10 2.55 -0.75
C ASP A 343 -19.73 2.29 -0.05
N PRO A 344 -19.69 2.20 1.30
CA PRO A 344 -18.43 2.16 2.02
C PRO A 344 -17.66 0.85 1.91
N PHE A 345 -16.33 0.99 1.84
CA PHE A 345 -15.36 -0.08 2.05
C PHE A 345 -14.24 0.39 2.98
N CYS A 346 -13.56 -0.57 3.59
CA CYS A 346 -12.50 -0.33 4.56
C CYS A 346 -11.16 -0.84 4.03
N VAL A 347 -10.13 -0.02 4.14
CA VAL A 347 -8.75 -0.33 3.81
C VAL A 347 -7.95 -0.35 5.10
N VAL A 348 -7.21 -1.43 5.32
CA VAL A 348 -6.35 -1.64 6.47
C VAL A 348 -4.90 -1.66 5.99
N GLU A 349 -4.10 -0.74 6.49
CA GLU A 349 -2.68 -0.57 6.14
C GLU A 349 -1.81 -0.81 7.37
N LEU A 350 -0.77 -1.62 7.18
CA LEU A 350 0.32 -1.76 8.15
C LEU A 350 1.67 -1.64 7.43
N SER A 351 2.36 -0.53 7.70
CA SER A 351 3.62 -0.19 7.00
C SER A 351 3.44 -0.09 5.48
N ASN A 352 3.84 -1.11 4.73
CA ASN A 352 3.71 -1.19 3.27
C ASN A 352 2.68 -2.22 2.81
N ASP A 353 2.12 -2.99 3.74
CA ASP A 353 1.08 -3.98 3.44
C ASP A 353 -0.29 -3.29 3.50
N ARG A 354 -1.13 -3.50 2.49
CA ARG A 354 -2.46 -2.87 2.37
C ARG A 354 -3.49 -3.90 1.96
N LEU A 355 -4.52 -4.10 2.78
CA LEU A 355 -5.63 -5.00 2.49
C LEU A 355 -6.96 -4.25 2.54
N GLN A 356 -7.97 -4.75 1.81
CA GLN A 356 -9.26 -4.08 1.66
C GLN A 356 -10.45 -5.03 1.91
N THR A 357 -11.55 -4.50 2.44
CA THR A 357 -12.82 -5.23 2.60
C THR A 357 -13.63 -5.21 1.31
N HIS A 358 -14.68 -6.04 1.27
CA HIS A 358 -15.70 -5.88 0.24
C HIS A 358 -16.48 -4.58 0.46
N THR A 359 -17.08 -4.06 -0.61
CA THR A 359 -17.90 -2.84 -0.57
C THR A 359 -19.33 -3.17 -0.21
N VAL A 360 -19.91 -2.41 0.71
CA VAL A 360 -21.31 -2.56 1.13
C VAL A 360 -22.11 -1.43 0.52
N TYR A 361 -22.95 -1.75 -0.47
CA TYR A 361 -23.69 -0.73 -1.19
C TYR A 361 -24.82 -0.09 -0.36
N LYS A 362 -24.94 1.24 -0.45
CA LYS A 362 -26.06 2.06 0.02
C LYS A 362 -26.37 1.87 1.50
N ASN A 363 -25.31 1.90 2.30
CA ASN A 363 -25.40 1.67 3.74
C ASN A 363 -24.44 2.61 4.50
N LEU A 364 -24.99 3.36 5.47
CA LEU A 364 -24.20 4.20 6.38
C LEU A 364 -23.73 3.44 7.63
N ASN A 365 -24.25 2.23 7.83
CA ASN A 365 -23.87 1.31 8.90
C ASN A 365 -23.44 -0.04 8.30
N PRO A 366 -22.34 -0.09 7.53
CA PRO A 366 -21.90 -1.30 6.85
C PRO A 366 -21.36 -2.34 7.85
N GLU A 367 -21.68 -3.61 7.62
CA GLU A 367 -21.08 -4.74 8.34
C GLU A 367 -20.22 -5.54 7.36
N TRP A 368 -18.93 -5.71 7.68
CA TRP A 368 -17.98 -6.42 6.83
C TRP A 368 -17.60 -7.79 7.40
N ASN A 369 -17.43 -7.90 8.72
CA ASN A 369 -17.01 -9.10 9.42
C ASN A 369 -15.82 -9.83 8.76
N LYS A 370 -14.82 -9.06 8.31
CA LYS A 370 -13.64 -9.59 7.60
C LYS A 370 -12.42 -9.56 8.51
N VAL A 371 -11.62 -10.62 8.44
CA VAL A 371 -10.39 -10.76 9.23
C VAL A 371 -9.18 -10.66 8.31
N PHE A 372 -8.22 -9.84 8.71
CA PHE A 372 -6.96 -9.64 8.03
C PHE A 372 -5.81 -10.07 8.94
N THR A 373 -4.76 -10.61 8.35
CA THR A 373 -3.55 -11.01 9.09
C THR A 373 -2.35 -10.32 8.46
N PHE A 374 -1.60 -9.57 9.27
CA PHE A 374 -0.41 -8.86 8.84
C PHE A 374 0.82 -9.34 9.59
N ASN A 375 1.96 -9.36 8.90
CA ASN A 375 3.24 -9.62 9.53
C ASN A 375 3.79 -8.32 10.14
N VAL A 376 4.03 -8.33 11.44
CA VAL A 376 4.59 -7.18 12.15
C VAL A 376 6.11 -7.22 11.97
N LYS A 377 6.63 -6.26 11.22
CA LYS A 377 8.09 -6.03 11.08
C LYS A 377 8.63 -5.08 12.14
N ASP A 378 7.81 -4.15 12.62
CA ASP A 378 8.16 -3.20 13.68
C ASP A 378 6.92 -2.96 14.57
N ILE A 379 7.06 -3.17 15.88
CA ILE A 379 5.98 -3.00 16.86
C ILE A 379 5.63 -1.52 17.10
N HIS A 380 6.53 -0.61 16.73
CA HIS A 380 6.29 0.84 16.85
C HIS A 380 5.43 1.40 15.71
N SER A 381 5.12 0.58 14.71
CA SER A 381 4.19 0.96 13.65
C SER A 381 2.76 1.15 14.19
N ALA A 382 1.98 1.97 13.49
CA ALA A 382 0.55 2.13 13.74
C ALA A 382 -0.23 1.42 12.63
N LEU A 383 -1.28 0.70 13.03
CA LEU A 383 -2.27 0.16 12.13
C LEU A 383 -3.17 1.31 11.66
N GLU A 384 -3.19 1.58 10.37
CA GLU A 384 -4.05 2.59 9.78
C GLU A 384 -5.29 1.92 9.19
N VAL A 385 -6.47 2.38 9.58
CA VAL A 385 -7.74 1.90 9.03
C VAL A 385 -8.46 3.09 8.42
N THR A 386 -8.64 3.07 7.11
CA THR A 386 -9.31 4.10 6.33
C THR A 386 -10.62 3.57 5.78
N VAL A 387 -11.67 4.37 5.88
CA VAL A 387 -12.98 4.09 5.28
C VAL A 387 -13.16 5.03 4.09
N TYR A 388 -13.51 4.44 2.96
CA TYR A 388 -13.73 5.13 1.69
C TYR A 388 -15.11 4.80 1.14
N ASP A 389 -15.61 5.68 0.28
CA ASP A 389 -16.81 5.49 -0.51
C ASP A 389 -16.44 5.07 -1.93
N GLU A 390 -17.01 3.98 -2.44
CA GLU A 390 -16.72 3.52 -3.80
C GLU A 390 -17.58 4.25 -4.85
N ASP A 391 -16.93 5.12 -5.61
CA ASP A 391 -17.54 5.77 -6.78
C ASP A 391 -17.23 5.02 -8.07
N ARG A 392 -18.25 4.80 -8.91
CA ARG A 392 -18.10 4.05 -10.17
C ARG A 392 -17.16 4.69 -11.20
N ASP A 393 -17.07 6.02 -11.21
CA ASP A 393 -16.38 6.78 -12.26
C ASP A 393 -15.31 7.74 -11.69
N ARG A 394 -15.03 7.66 -10.38
CA ARG A 394 -14.12 8.56 -9.67
C ARG A 394 -13.21 7.79 -8.71
N SER A 395 -12.09 8.40 -8.32
CA SER A 395 -11.32 7.96 -7.17
C SER A 395 -12.21 7.93 -5.93
N ALA A 396 -12.12 6.85 -5.15
CA ALA A 396 -12.92 6.67 -3.95
C ALA A 396 -12.87 7.88 -3.01
N ASP A 397 -14.03 8.33 -2.54
CA ASP A 397 -14.15 9.50 -1.67
C ASP A 397 -13.83 9.12 -0.21
N PHE A 398 -13.16 10.02 0.51
CA PHE A 398 -12.70 9.74 1.87
C PHE A 398 -13.81 9.92 2.90
N LEU A 399 -14.12 8.87 3.67
CA LEU A 399 -15.14 8.92 4.74
C LEU A 399 -14.53 9.03 6.14
N GLY A 400 -13.31 8.54 6.36
CA GLY A 400 -12.64 8.67 7.65
C GLY A 400 -11.39 7.81 7.80
N LYS A 401 -10.52 8.17 8.76
CA LYS A 401 -9.30 7.42 9.11
C LYS A 401 -9.16 7.25 10.61
N VAL A 402 -8.63 6.11 11.03
CA VAL A 402 -8.10 5.90 12.38
C VAL A 402 -6.69 5.32 12.28
N ALA A 403 -5.80 5.74 13.18
CA ALA A 403 -4.47 5.16 13.33
C ALA A 403 -4.31 4.64 14.77
N ILE A 404 -3.99 3.36 14.92
CA ILE A 404 -3.93 2.65 16.19
C ILE A 404 -2.51 2.11 16.38
N PRO A 405 -1.72 2.65 17.31
CA PRO A 405 -0.39 2.11 17.62
C PRO A 405 -0.47 0.67 18.10
N LEU A 406 0.34 -0.24 17.55
CA LEU A 406 0.27 -1.67 17.92
C LEU A 406 0.51 -1.92 19.41
N LEU A 407 1.35 -1.09 20.06
CA LEU A 407 1.64 -1.19 21.50
C LEU A 407 0.46 -0.84 22.42
N HIS A 408 -0.55 -0.10 21.92
CA HIS A 408 -1.73 0.29 22.72
C HIS A 408 -2.89 -0.70 22.57
N ILE A 409 -2.73 -1.73 21.75
CA ILE A 409 -3.78 -2.69 21.44
C ILE A 409 -3.92 -3.67 22.61
N GLN A 410 -5.17 -3.83 23.05
CA GLN A 410 -5.55 -4.85 24.03
C GLN A 410 -6.16 -6.02 23.26
N ASN A 411 -5.50 -7.17 23.37
CA ASN A 411 -5.84 -8.36 22.61
C ASN A 411 -7.24 -8.89 22.99
N GLY A 412 -8.02 -9.27 21.98
CA GLY A 412 -9.32 -9.93 22.09
C GLY A 412 -10.49 -9.02 22.49
N GLU A 413 -10.27 -7.72 22.57
CA GLU A 413 -11.31 -6.75 22.95
C GLU A 413 -11.90 -6.06 21.72
N ARG A 414 -13.23 -6.01 21.64
CA ARG A 414 -13.95 -5.27 20.62
C ARG A 414 -14.03 -3.81 21.02
N LYS A 415 -13.40 -2.93 20.25
CA LYS A 415 -13.37 -1.49 20.52
C LYS A 415 -13.99 -0.69 19.39
N ALA A 416 -14.69 0.36 19.80
CA ALA A 416 -15.24 1.38 18.93
C ALA A 416 -14.23 2.53 18.78
N TYR A 417 -13.88 2.86 17.54
CA TYR A 417 -12.95 3.91 17.21
C TYR A 417 -13.64 5.02 16.41
N VAL A 418 -13.59 6.25 16.91
CA VAL A 418 -14.13 7.41 16.20
C VAL A 418 -13.25 7.73 14.99
N LEU A 419 -13.87 7.88 13.83
CA LEU A 419 -13.19 8.23 12.60
C LEU A 419 -12.71 9.69 12.64
N LYS A 420 -11.56 9.95 11.99
CA LYS A 420 -10.95 11.29 11.91
C LYS A 420 -10.72 11.72 10.46
N SER A 421 -10.33 12.98 10.30
CA SER A 421 -9.90 13.55 9.03
C SER A 421 -8.68 12.82 8.45
N LYS A 422 -8.37 13.07 7.18
CA LYS A 422 -7.25 12.43 6.48
C LYS A 422 -5.90 12.66 7.18
N GLU A 423 -5.69 13.86 7.72
CA GLU A 423 -4.50 14.24 8.49
C GLU A 423 -4.60 13.87 9.98
N LEU A 424 -5.66 13.17 10.41
CA LEU A 424 -5.92 12.76 11.79
C LEU A 424 -5.98 13.94 12.79
N THR A 425 -6.24 15.16 12.31
CA THR A 425 -6.23 16.40 13.09
C THR A 425 -7.55 16.71 13.79
N GLY A 426 -8.67 16.22 13.25
CA GLY A 426 -10.01 16.45 13.80
C GLY A 426 -10.94 15.26 13.65
N PRO A 427 -11.96 15.13 14.52
CA PRO A 427 -12.95 14.07 14.41
C PRO A 427 -13.79 14.24 13.14
N THR A 428 -14.23 13.12 12.59
CA THR A 428 -15.13 13.01 11.44
C THR A 428 -16.36 12.22 11.88
N LYS A 429 -17.46 12.32 11.13
CA LYS A 429 -18.67 11.56 11.44
C LYS A 429 -18.44 10.07 11.17
N GLY A 430 -18.76 9.27 12.17
CA GLY A 430 -18.76 7.81 12.08
C GLY A 430 -17.79 7.15 13.05
N VAL A 431 -18.13 5.91 13.40
CA VAL A 431 -17.38 5.06 14.33
C VAL A 431 -17.15 3.71 13.67
N ILE A 432 -15.97 3.12 13.85
CA ILE A 432 -15.64 1.79 13.34
C ILE A 432 -15.35 0.83 14.49
N PHE A 433 -15.92 -0.38 14.40
CA PHE A 433 -15.77 -1.44 15.38
C PHE A 433 -14.71 -2.44 14.90
N LEU A 434 -13.65 -2.56 15.69
CA LEU A 434 -12.50 -3.40 15.39
C LEU A 434 -12.19 -4.33 16.57
N GLU A 435 -11.76 -5.54 16.26
CA GLU A 435 -11.20 -6.50 17.21
C GLU A 435 -9.79 -6.84 16.73
N ILE A 436 -8.78 -6.58 17.57
CA ILE A 436 -7.38 -6.67 17.13
C ILE A 436 -6.58 -7.51 18.12
N ASP A 437 -5.81 -8.45 17.60
CA ASP A 437 -4.93 -9.34 18.35
C ASP A 437 -3.50 -9.20 17.86
N VAL A 438 -2.59 -8.80 18.75
CA VAL A 438 -1.16 -8.65 18.46
C VAL A 438 -0.36 -9.70 19.22
N ILE A 439 0.42 -10.51 18.49
CA ILE A 439 1.39 -11.45 19.06
C ILE A 439 2.77 -11.07 18.56
N TYR A 440 3.68 -10.74 19.47
CA TYR A 440 5.05 -10.36 19.12
C TYR A 440 6.06 -10.85 20.15
N ASN A 441 7.32 -10.94 19.74
CA ASN A 441 8.43 -11.21 20.63
C ASN A 441 9.09 -9.89 21.07
N ALA A 442 9.04 -9.60 22.37
CA ALA A 442 9.58 -8.35 22.93
C ALA A 442 11.09 -8.18 22.74
N ILE A 443 11.88 -9.26 22.78
CA ILE A 443 13.34 -9.21 22.57
C ILE A 443 13.64 -8.91 21.10
N LYS A 444 12.96 -9.58 20.18
CA LYS A 444 13.09 -9.29 18.74
C LYS A 444 12.69 -7.86 18.42
N ALA A 445 11.58 -7.39 18.99
CA ALA A 445 11.12 -6.03 18.84
C ALA A 445 12.16 -5.02 19.35
N GLY A 446 12.73 -5.24 20.55
CA GLY A 446 13.77 -4.39 21.12
C GLY A 446 15.08 -4.37 20.32
N LEU A 447 15.47 -5.49 19.69
CA LEU A 447 16.62 -5.50 18.79
C LEU A 447 16.30 -4.80 17.46
N ARG A 448 15.08 -4.95 16.95
CA ARG A 448 14.63 -4.27 15.73
C ARG A 448 14.65 -2.75 15.89
N THR A 449 14.46 -2.22 17.11
CA THR A 449 14.50 -0.76 17.36
C THR A 449 15.84 -0.09 17.12
N LEU A 450 16.92 -0.87 16.98
CA LEU A 450 18.27 -0.36 16.74
C LEU A 450 18.64 -0.38 15.25
N VAL A 451 17.80 -1.00 14.41
CA VAL A 451 17.97 -1.11 12.96
C VAL A 451 17.09 -0.06 12.29
N PRO A 452 17.44 0.54 11.14
CA PRO A 452 16.63 1.57 10.50
C PRO A 452 15.18 1.13 10.28
N MET A 453 14.26 2.08 10.44
CA MET A 453 12.84 1.90 10.15
C MET A 453 12.65 1.67 8.64
N GLU A 454 11.72 0.78 8.27
CA GLU A 454 11.35 0.63 6.86
C GLU A 454 10.61 1.89 6.40
N GLN A 455 11.07 2.48 5.30
CA GLN A 455 10.41 3.61 4.69
C GLN A 455 9.08 3.16 4.09
N LYS A 456 8.03 3.97 4.29
CA LYS A 456 6.75 3.77 3.59
C LYS A 456 7.00 4.19 2.13
N TYR A 457 6.75 3.28 1.18
CA TYR A 457 7.09 3.57 -0.23
C TYR A 457 6.19 4.66 -0.82
N ILE A 458 4.97 4.79 -0.31
CA ILE A 458 4.01 5.82 -0.69
C ILE A 458 3.90 6.81 0.48
N GLU A 459 4.59 7.93 0.36
CA GLU A 459 4.48 9.07 1.28
C GLU A 459 3.94 10.27 0.49
N GLU A 460 2.94 10.96 1.04
CA GLU A 460 2.46 12.22 0.45
C GLU A 460 3.51 13.32 0.70
N GLU A 461 3.92 14.01 -0.35
CA GLU A 461 4.88 15.11 -0.22
C GLU A 461 4.30 16.21 0.69
N PRO A 462 5.06 16.69 1.69
CA PRO A 462 4.58 17.71 2.59
C PRO A 462 4.38 19.03 1.83
N ARG A 463 3.14 19.52 1.80
CA ARG A 463 2.84 20.84 1.23
C ARG A 463 3.49 21.92 2.10
N VAL A 464 4.30 22.77 1.47
CA VAL A 464 4.88 23.94 2.13
C VAL A 464 3.75 24.87 2.57
N SER A 465 3.63 25.12 3.87
CA SER A 465 2.66 26.08 4.40
C SER A 465 3.31 26.98 5.44
N LYS A 466 2.98 28.28 5.35
CA LYS A 466 3.47 29.30 6.28
C LYS A 466 3.10 28.99 7.74
N GLN A 467 1.92 28.40 7.96
CA GLN A 467 1.45 28.01 9.28
C GLN A 467 2.26 26.84 9.86
N LEU A 468 2.60 25.82 9.05
CA LEU A 468 3.46 24.71 9.50
C LEU A 468 4.87 25.22 9.84
N LEU A 469 5.43 26.11 9.02
CA LEU A 469 6.72 26.73 9.27
C LEU A 469 6.75 27.50 10.60
N LEU A 470 5.78 28.39 10.83
CA LEU A 470 5.70 29.16 12.08
C LEU A 470 5.51 28.23 13.29
N ARG A 471 4.68 27.19 13.16
CA ARG A 471 4.48 26.18 14.21
C ARG A 471 5.78 25.44 14.52
N ASN A 472 6.52 25.00 13.51
CA ASN A 472 7.79 24.28 13.68
C ASN A 472 8.89 25.18 14.24
N PHE A 473 8.94 26.45 13.83
CA PHE A 473 9.82 27.44 14.42
C PHE A 473 9.52 27.66 15.91
N ASN A 474 8.24 27.81 16.28
CA ASN A 474 7.84 27.97 17.68
C ASN A 474 8.18 26.73 18.53
N ARG A 475 8.08 25.53 17.95
CA ARG A 475 8.54 24.29 18.61
C ARG A 475 10.05 24.32 18.86
N LEU A 476 10.83 24.70 17.86
CA LEU A 476 12.28 24.84 18.01
C LEU A 476 12.67 25.94 19.00
N LYS A 477 11.99 27.10 18.97
CA LYS A 477 12.15 28.22 19.92
C LYS A 477 12.00 27.71 21.36
N ARG A 478 10.99 26.88 21.66
CA ARG A 478 10.85 26.26 23.00
C ARG A 478 12.06 25.41 23.40
N CYS A 479 12.53 24.55 22.51
CA CYS A 479 13.71 23.72 22.78
C CYS A 479 14.97 24.57 23.03
N VAL A 480 15.17 25.62 22.23
CA VAL A 480 16.32 26.52 22.36
C VAL A 480 16.24 27.34 23.65
N ILE A 481 15.05 27.85 24.00
CA ILE A 481 14.86 28.60 25.25
C ILE A 481 15.09 27.72 26.48
N PHE A 482 14.69 26.45 26.44
CA PHE A 482 15.03 25.50 27.49
C PHE A 482 16.56 25.34 27.65
N LEU A 483 17.31 25.27 26.55
CA LEU A 483 18.78 25.22 26.58
C LEU A 483 19.40 26.52 27.12
N ILE A 484 18.87 27.67 26.71
CA ILE A 484 19.29 28.98 27.24
C ILE A 484 19.03 29.05 28.75
N ASN A 485 17.88 28.58 29.22
CA ASN A 485 17.55 28.53 30.64
C ASN A 485 18.51 27.62 31.43
N ILE A 486 18.94 26.48 30.86
CA ILE A 486 20.00 25.65 31.45
C ILE A 486 21.33 26.44 31.51
N GLY A 487 21.69 27.12 30.42
CA GLY A 487 22.90 27.95 30.37
C GLY A 487 22.89 29.06 31.42
N CYS A 488 21.78 29.79 31.55
CA CYS A 488 21.57 30.80 32.58
C CYS A 488 21.58 30.19 33.98
N PHE A 489 21.01 29.00 34.19
CA PHE A 489 21.08 28.29 35.46
C PHE A 489 22.52 27.93 35.84
N VAL A 490 23.31 27.43 34.89
CA VAL A 490 24.74 27.13 35.08
C VAL A 490 25.51 28.42 35.38
N ASN A 491 25.23 29.52 34.66
CA ASN A 491 25.84 30.82 34.92
C ASN A 491 25.52 31.34 36.33
N SER A 492 24.26 31.24 36.76
CA SER A 492 23.81 31.60 38.12
C SER A 492 24.48 30.73 39.19
N CYS A 493 24.83 29.46 38.88
CA CYS A 493 25.65 28.63 39.76
C CYS A 493 27.09 29.12 39.87
N PHE A 494 27.68 29.65 38.80
CA PHE A 494 29.03 30.24 38.81
C PHE A 494 29.08 31.62 39.49
N GLU A 495 27.99 32.38 39.43
CA GLU A 495 27.87 33.71 40.02
C GLU A 495 27.46 33.67 41.50
N TRP A 496 27.21 32.48 42.07
CA TRP A 496 26.88 32.25 43.49
C TRP A 496 25.65 33.03 43.98
N GLU A 497 24.68 33.32 43.11
CA GLU A 497 23.53 34.18 43.42
C GLU A 497 22.58 33.59 44.49
N SER A 498 22.60 32.26 44.71
CA SER A 498 21.72 31.57 45.66
C SER A 498 22.46 30.52 46.48
N PRO A 499 22.32 30.51 47.82
CA PRO A 499 23.01 29.55 48.69
C PRO A 499 22.63 28.08 48.40
N GLN A 500 21.41 27.81 47.95
CA GLN A 500 20.98 26.45 47.56
C GLN A 500 21.64 25.98 46.27
N ARG A 501 21.81 26.87 45.28
CA ARG A 501 22.48 26.56 44.00
C ARG A 501 23.98 26.41 44.17
N SER A 502 24.58 27.22 45.05
CA SER A 502 25.99 27.15 45.44
C SER A 502 26.39 25.83 46.09
N ILE A 503 25.51 25.23 46.91
CA ILE A 503 25.71 23.88 47.48
C ILE A 503 25.72 22.82 46.37
N CYS A 504 24.79 22.91 45.42
CA CYS A 504 24.77 22.03 44.25
C CYS A 504 26.05 22.15 43.40
N ALA A 505 26.56 23.37 43.20
CA ALA A 505 27.82 23.59 42.49
C ALA A 505 29.00 22.94 43.23
N PHE A 506 29.06 23.00 44.56
CA PHE A 506 30.11 22.36 45.34
C PHE A 506 30.04 20.82 45.27
N LEU A 507 28.82 20.25 45.34
CA LEU A 507 28.60 18.81 45.13
C LEU A 507 29.01 18.37 43.72
N PHE A 508 28.76 19.20 42.71
CA PHE A 508 29.21 18.96 41.34
C PHE A 508 30.74 18.93 41.23
N VAL A 509 31.47 19.82 41.92
CA VAL A 509 32.95 19.81 41.95
C VAL A 509 33.48 18.50 42.55
N VAL A 510 32.89 18.03 43.65
CA VAL A 510 33.26 16.74 44.27
C VAL A 510 32.95 15.56 43.34
N LEU A 511 31.85 15.63 42.59
CA LEU A 511 31.47 14.63 41.60
C LEU A 511 32.44 14.63 40.40
N VAL A 512 32.84 15.80 39.90
CA VAL A 512 33.83 15.93 38.81
C VAL A 512 35.19 15.40 39.25
N TRP A 513 35.60 15.64 40.50
CA TRP A 513 36.86 15.12 41.04
C TRP A 513 36.92 13.58 41.07
N ASN A 514 35.78 12.91 41.27
CA ASN A 514 35.66 11.44 41.31
C ASN A 514 34.98 10.89 40.04
N PHE A 515 35.05 11.62 38.93
CA PHE A 515 34.32 11.27 37.73
C PHE A 515 34.93 10.07 37.01
N GLU A 516 34.20 8.96 37.01
CA GLU A 516 34.48 7.79 36.19
C GLU A 516 33.48 7.68 35.04
N LEU A 517 33.88 7.08 33.91
CA LEU A 517 33.07 7.04 32.69
C LEU A 517 31.71 6.34 32.87
N TYR A 518 31.60 5.38 33.79
CA TYR A 518 30.33 4.68 34.06
C TYR A 518 29.29 5.60 34.73
N MET A 519 29.70 6.74 35.28
CA MET A 519 28.80 7.71 35.90
C MET A 519 27.91 8.41 34.86
N VAL A 520 28.33 8.51 33.59
CA VAL A 520 27.52 9.16 32.54
C VAL A 520 26.22 8.40 32.27
N PRO A 521 26.24 7.09 31.92
CA PRO A 521 25.00 6.36 31.72
C PRO A 521 24.20 6.19 33.02
N LEU A 522 24.86 6.15 34.18
CA LEU A 522 24.20 6.10 35.50
C LEU A 522 23.41 7.37 35.80
N MET A 523 23.95 8.55 35.50
CA MET A 523 23.25 9.83 35.68
C MET A 523 22.00 9.91 34.78
N LEU A 524 22.08 9.43 33.54
CA LEU A 524 20.92 9.34 32.64
C LEU A 524 19.85 8.38 33.18
N LEU A 525 20.26 7.25 33.76
CA LEU A 525 19.37 6.29 34.41
C LEU A 525 18.66 6.92 35.62
N MET A 526 19.39 7.69 36.44
CA MET A 526 18.80 8.42 37.57
C MET A 526 17.73 9.42 37.13
N VAL A 527 17.94 10.14 36.02
CA VAL A 527 16.92 11.04 35.44
C VAL A 527 15.69 10.25 34.97
N LEU A 528 15.88 9.11 34.28
CA LEU A 528 14.79 8.24 33.85
C LEU A 528 13.99 7.67 35.03
N ALA A 529 14.68 7.24 36.08
CA ALA A 529 14.07 6.69 37.29
C ALA A 529 13.31 7.77 38.07
N TRP A 530 13.88 8.98 38.18
CA TRP A 530 13.19 10.12 38.79
C TRP A 530 11.91 10.48 38.03
N ASN A 531 11.97 10.51 36.70
CA ASN A 531 10.80 10.76 35.86
C ASN A 531 9.78 9.62 35.91
N TYR A 532 10.22 8.37 36.05
CA TYR A 532 9.32 7.23 36.28
C TYR A 532 8.55 7.38 37.59
N ILE A 533 9.24 7.75 38.68
CA ILE A 533 8.61 8.01 39.97
C ILE A 533 7.62 9.18 39.86
N SER A 534 7.97 10.22 39.10
CA SER A 534 7.09 11.37 38.86
C SER A 534 5.83 10.99 38.07
N PHE A 535 5.98 10.14 37.04
CA PHE A 535 4.88 9.56 36.28
C PHE A 535 3.98 8.66 37.14
N ALA A 536 4.59 7.74 37.91
CA ALA A 536 3.88 6.84 38.82
C ALA A 536 3.16 7.60 39.96
N ALA A 537 3.69 8.76 40.37
CA ALA A 537 3.09 9.63 41.38
C ALA A 537 1.99 10.56 40.82
N GLY A 538 1.66 10.47 39.52
CA GLY A 538 0.60 11.25 38.89
C GLY A 538 0.83 12.77 38.86
N LYS A 539 2.07 13.24 39.04
CA LYS A 539 2.39 14.67 38.95
C LYS A 539 2.43 15.07 37.48
N ASP A 540 1.38 15.75 37.02
CA ASP A 540 1.28 16.29 35.67
C ASP A 540 2.45 17.23 35.36
N THR A 541 3.37 16.76 34.52
CA THR A 541 4.50 17.55 34.02
C THR A 541 4.01 18.70 33.11
N ARG A 542 2.74 18.65 32.66
CA ARG A 542 2.07 19.70 31.88
C ARG A 542 2.06 21.08 32.55
N GLN A 543 2.03 21.14 33.89
CA GLN A 543 1.95 22.42 34.60
C GLN A 543 3.23 23.27 34.44
N ARG A 544 4.39 22.65 34.19
CA ARG A 544 5.64 23.35 33.86
C ARG A 544 5.68 23.90 32.44
N ASP A 545 5.12 23.15 31.48
CA ASP A 545 5.07 23.57 30.07
C ASP A 545 4.11 24.76 29.86
N VAL A 546 2.97 24.79 30.58
CA VAL A 546 2.02 25.92 30.54
C VAL A 546 2.63 27.22 31.11
N ALA A 547 3.39 27.13 32.21
CA ALA A 547 4.04 28.30 32.80
C ALA A 547 5.13 28.91 31.91
N LEU A 548 5.81 28.07 31.11
CA LEU A 548 6.78 28.53 30.11
C LEU A 548 6.06 29.16 28.90
N GLU A 549 4.92 28.61 28.49
CA GLU A 549 4.11 29.12 27.37
C GLU A 549 3.49 30.50 27.67
N ASP A 550 3.06 30.74 28.91
CA ASP A 550 2.58 32.07 29.35
C ASP A 550 3.71 33.12 29.41
N MET A 551 4.95 32.74 29.74
CA MET A 551 6.10 33.67 29.68
C MET A 551 6.50 34.03 28.25
N LEU A 552 6.32 33.12 27.29
CA LEU A 552 6.65 33.34 25.87
C LEU A 552 5.62 34.18 25.13
N ARG A 553 4.36 34.18 25.60
CA ARG A 553 3.28 34.98 25.02
C ARG A 553 3.45 36.48 25.23
N GLY A 554 4.28 36.88 26.20
CA GLY A 554 4.52 38.29 26.54
C GLY A 554 5.48 39.03 25.60
N GLU A 555 6.16 38.37 24.67
CA GLU A 555 7.18 38.99 23.81
C GLU A 555 6.78 39.12 22.31
N ASP A 556 5.64 38.55 21.88
CA ASP A 556 5.36 38.33 20.45
C ASP A 556 4.24 39.26 19.86
N GLU A 557 3.84 40.37 20.51
CA GLU A 557 2.78 41.26 19.96
C GLU A 557 3.25 42.32 18.93
N ASP A 558 4.55 42.53 18.71
CA ASP A 558 5.00 43.65 17.86
C ASP A 558 5.74 43.20 16.59
N CYS A 559 5.06 42.64 15.60
CA CYS A 559 5.66 42.45 14.26
C CYS A 559 4.64 42.21 13.12
N VAL A 560 3.70 43.14 12.88
CA VAL A 560 3.04 43.26 11.56
C VAL A 560 2.76 44.72 11.21
N ARG A 561 3.58 45.29 10.32
CA ARG A 561 3.20 46.36 9.37
C ARG A 561 4.33 46.56 8.35
N ASP A 562 4.12 46.11 7.11
CA ASP A 562 3.68 46.96 5.99
C ASP A 562 3.82 46.16 4.67
N ASP A 563 2.77 46.21 3.85
CA ASP A 563 2.76 45.75 2.47
C ASP A 563 3.30 46.87 1.54
N LYS A 564 4.06 46.50 0.50
CA LYS A 564 3.75 46.92 -0.89
C LYS A 564 4.59 46.24 -1.97
N ASP A 565 3.87 45.86 -3.03
CA ASP A 565 4.21 45.36 -4.37
C ASP A 565 5.37 46.12 -5.07
N SER A 566 6.04 45.71 -6.16
CA SER A 566 5.97 44.68 -7.24
C SER A 566 7.36 44.72 -7.93
N ASP A 567 7.89 43.71 -8.64
CA ASP A 567 7.65 43.55 -10.08
C ASP A 567 8.27 42.28 -10.71
N LYS A 568 7.78 42.02 -11.94
CA LYS A 568 7.69 40.76 -12.68
C LYS A 568 8.96 40.25 -13.40
N LYS A 569 8.87 38.97 -13.76
CA LYS A 569 9.43 38.31 -14.97
C LYS A 569 10.95 38.08 -15.03
N GLY A 570 11.40 37.27 -14.08
CA GLY A 570 12.58 36.39 -14.18
C GLY A 570 12.55 35.33 -13.07
N PHE A 571 11.34 35.01 -12.60
CA PHE A 571 11.10 34.71 -11.19
C PHE A 571 10.53 33.30 -10.96
N MET A 572 10.14 32.56 -12.00
CA MET A 572 9.59 31.20 -11.84
C MET A 572 10.68 30.21 -11.41
N ASP A 573 11.85 30.23 -12.05
CA ASP A 573 12.97 29.36 -11.65
C ASP A 573 13.56 29.75 -10.29
N LYS A 574 13.50 31.04 -9.94
CA LYS A 574 13.84 31.53 -8.59
C LYS A 574 12.77 31.21 -7.54
N LEU A 575 11.49 31.14 -7.92
CA LEU A 575 10.38 30.74 -7.04
C LEU A 575 10.48 29.27 -6.67
N TYR A 576 10.78 28.40 -7.65
CA TYR A 576 11.03 26.99 -7.37
C TYR A 576 12.26 26.81 -6.49
N ALA A 577 13.37 27.53 -6.77
CA ALA A 577 14.54 27.50 -5.89
C ALA A 577 14.23 28.02 -4.47
N ILE A 578 13.42 29.06 -4.31
CA ILE A 578 12.98 29.57 -3.00
C ILE A 578 12.03 28.57 -2.32
N GLN A 579 11.15 27.92 -3.07
CA GLN A 579 10.22 26.90 -2.56
C GLN A 579 10.98 25.67 -2.06
N ASP A 580 11.99 25.22 -2.80
CA ASP A 580 12.86 24.09 -2.43
C ASP A 580 13.71 24.45 -1.20
N VAL A 581 14.26 25.66 -1.15
CA VAL A 581 14.99 26.16 0.04
C VAL A 581 14.05 26.25 1.24
N CYS A 582 12.85 26.80 1.07
CA CYS A 582 11.84 26.87 2.13
C CYS A 582 11.41 25.47 2.61
N SER A 583 11.23 24.52 1.68
CA SER A 583 10.91 23.12 1.99
C SER A 583 12.06 22.44 2.75
N SER A 584 13.30 22.67 2.33
CA SER A 584 14.50 22.17 3.02
C SER A 584 14.62 22.76 4.42
N VAL A 585 14.38 24.06 4.60
CA VAL A 585 14.37 24.72 5.91
C VAL A 585 13.23 24.19 6.77
N GLN A 586 12.03 24.01 6.20
CA GLN A 586 10.89 23.42 6.91
C GLN A 586 11.22 22.02 7.43
N THR A 587 11.84 21.20 6.58
CA THR A 587 12.25 19.83 6.90
C THR A 587 13.34 19.82 7.98
N ALA A 588 14.34 20.71 7.88
CA ALA A 588 15.40 20.81 8.87
C ALA A 588 14.89 21.30 10.23
N LEU A 589 14.03 22.32 10.26
CA LEU A 589 13.39 22.82 11.48
C LEU A 589 12.52 21.74 12.12
N ASP A 590 11.73 21.01 11.32
CA ASP A 590 10.91 19.90 11.82
C ASP A 590 11.77 18.74 12.35
N ALA A 591 12.85 18.39 11.66
CA ALA A 591 13.81 17.38 12.11
C ALA A 591 14.46 17.77 13.44
N GLY A 592 14.89 19.03 13.59
CA GLY A 592 15.47 19.55 14.83
C GLY A 592 14.47 19.58 15.99
N ALA A 593 13.28 20.12 15.77
CA ALA A 593 12.22 20.17 16.78
C ALA A 593 11.76 18.77 17.19
N SER A 594 11.51 17.89 16.23
CA SER A 594 11.10 16.51 16.50
C SER A 594 12.19 15.71 17.22
N PHE A 595 13.48 15.92 16.90
CA PHE A 595 14.58 15.29 17.63
C PHE A 595 14.59 15.68 19.11
N GLY A 596 14.44 16.97 19.42
CA GLY A 596 14.36 17.46 20.81
C GLY A 596 13.16 16.89 21.56
N GLU A 597 11.98 16.89 20.92
CA GLU A 597 10.76 16.32 21.49
C GLU A 597 10.87 14.80 21.72
N ARG A 598 11.49 14.07 20.79
CA ARG A 598 11.72 12.61 20.91
C ARG A 598 12.61 12.27 22.10
N ILE A 599 13.66 13.06 22.33
CA ILE A 599 14.50 12.91 23.52
C ILE A 599 13.66 13.17 24.78
N LYS A 600 12.96 14.33 24.85
CA LYS A 600 12.07 14.67 25.97
C LYS A 600 11.09 13.53 26.27
N ASN A 601 10.46 12.98 25.23
CA ASN A 601 9.43 11.94 25.32
C ASN A 601 9.98 10.58 25.78
N THR A 602 11.23 10.26 25.42
CA THR A 602 11.94 9.08 25.96
C THR A 602 12.09 9.20 27.47
N PHE A 603 12.45 10.38 27.97
CA PHE A 603 12.63 10.64 29.40
C PHE A 603 11.31 10.78 30.17
N ASN A 604 10.23 11.17 29.50
CA ASN A 604 8.90 11.37 30.09
C ASN A 604 8.00 10.13 30.05
N TRP A 605 8.52 8.97 29.64
CA TRP A 605 7.77 7.71 29.60
C TRP A 605 6.52 7.73 28.68
N THR A 606 6.55 8.49 27.57
CA THR A 606 5.42 8.52 26.64
C THR A 606 5.14 7.17 26.00
N VAL A 607 6.19 6.36 25.76
CA VAL A 607 6.09 4.98 25.29
C VAL A 607 6.88 4.09 26.26
N PRO A 608 6.20 3.40 27.20
CA PRO A 608 6.85 2.61 28.25
C PRO A 608 7.83 1.54 27.74
N PHE A 609 7.54 0.94 26.58
CA PHE A 609 8.42 -0.04 25.94
C PHE A 609 9.78 0.56 25.55
N LEU A 610 9.81 1.76 24.98
CA LEU A 610 11.06 2.40 24.54
C LEU A 610 11.86 2.93 25.74
N SER A 611 11.19 3.55 26.72
CA SER A 611 11.86 4.02 27.94
C SER A 611 12.45 2.86 28.77
N SER A 612 11.75 1.72 28.85
CA SER A 612 12.30 0.52 29.52
C SER A 612 13.45 -0.11 28.73
N LEU A 613 13.39 -0.15 27.40
CA LEU A 613 14.51 -0.59 26.57
C LEU A 613 15.73 0.33 26.77
N ALA A 614 15.54 1.65 26.82
CA ALA A 614 16.60 2.61 27.10
C ALA A 614 17.25 2.33 28.47
N ILE A 615 16.47 1.99 29.50
CA ILE A 615 17.00 1.59 30.81
C ILE A 615 17.84 0.32 30.69
N VAL A 616 17.36 -0.72 30.01
CA VAL A 616 18.12 -1.97 29.83
C VAL A 616 19.45 -1.70 29.12
N VAL A 617 19.44 -0.89 28.05
CA VAL A 617 20.64 -0.52 27.31
C VAL A 617 21.58 0.32 28.17
N LEU A 618 21.08 1.29 28.93
CA LEU A 618 21.88 2.11 29.83
C LEU A 618 22.48 1.27 30.98
N CYS A 619 21.73 0.31 31.54
CA CYS A 619 22.23 -0.65 32.53
C CYS A 619 23.33 -1.55 31.95
N ALA A 620 23.16 -2.04 30.72
CA ALA A 620 24.20 -2.81 30.06
C ALA A 620 25.44 -1.94 29.79
N ALA A 621 25.25 -0.68 29.41
CA ALA A 621 26.32 0.27 29.18
C ALA A 621 27.07 0.64 30.47
N THR A 622 26.37 0.86 31.60
CA THR A 622 27.03 1.10 32.90
C THR A 622 27.89 -0.08 33.29
N LEU A 623 27.37 -1.31 33.19
CA LEU A 623 28.13 -2.53 33.49
C LEU A 623 29.33 -2.70 32.56
N ALA A 624 29.16 -2.47 31.25
CA ALA A 624 30.23 -2.59 30.28
C ALA A 624 31.36 -1.59 30.55
N VAL A 625 31.03 -0.32 30.81
CA VAL A 625 32.03 0.73 31.08
C VAL A 625 32.67 0.56 32.46
N TYR A 626 31.99 -0.07 33.41
CA TYR A 626 32.53 -0.41 34.72
C TYR A 626 33.57 -1.54 34.66
N PHE A 627 33.27 -2.64 33.95
CA PHE A 627 34.17 -3.80 33.88
C PHE A 627 35.23 -3.71 32.78
N ILE A 628 34.96 -2.98 31.70
CA ILE A 628 35.85 -2.91 30.53
C ILE A 628 36.54 -1.55 30.51
N PRO A 629 37.88 -1.50 30.60
CA PRO A 629 38.63 -0.26 30.44
C PRO A 629 38.33 0.40 29.10
N PHE A 630 38.13 1.72 29.11
CA PHE A 630 37.73 2.53 27.95
C PHE A 630 38.55 2.27 26.68
N ARG A 631 39.86 2.02 26.81
CA ARG A 631 40.75 1.70 25.68
C ARG A 631 40.27 0.51 24.85
N TYR A 632 39.69 -0.52 25.47
CA TYR A 632 39.19 -1.69 24.75
C TYR A 632 37.85 -1.42 24.09
N ILE A 633 37.01 -0.56 24.69
CA ILE A 633 35.75 -0.12 24.09
C ILE A 633 36.03 0.69 22.81
N VAL A 634 36.97 1.64 22.88
CA VAL A 634 37.39 2.44 21.71
C VAL A 634 38.04 1.56 20.64
N LEU A 635 38.89 0.60 21.03
CA LEU A 635 39.49 -0.35 20.10
C LEU A 635 38.42 -1.20 19.40
N ALA A 636 37.48 -1.77 20.16
CA ALA A 636 36.39 -2.58 19.61
C ALA A 636 35.47 -1.76 18.69
N TRP A 637 35.14 -0.52 19.09
CA TRP A 637 34.36 0.41 18.27
C TRP A 637 35.09 0.77 16.97
N GLY A 638 36.39 1.08 17.05
CA GLY A 638 37.24 1.36 15.89
C GLY A 638 37.29 0.17 14.94
N VAL A 639 37.59 -1.03 15.45
CA VAL A 639 37.61 -2.26 14.66
C VAL A 639 36.26 -2.50 14.00
N ASN A 640 35.14 -2.39 14.74
CA ASN A 640 33.81 -2.57 14.17
C ASN A 640 33.53 -1.54 13.05
N LYS A 641 33.86 -0.27 13.26
CA LYS A 641 33.61 0.79 12.28
C LYS A 641 34.45 0.62 11.00
N PHE A 642 35.71 0.22 11.12
CA PHE A 642 36.57 -0.02 9.95
C PHE A 642 36.26 -1.36 9.25
N THR A 643 35.77 -2.37 9.97
CA THR A 643 35.43 -3.69 9.40
C THR A 643 33.97 -3.80 8.92
N LYS A 644 33.09 -2.86 9.29
CA LYS A 644 31.66 -2.87 8.93
C LYS A 644 31.44 -2.96 7.41
N LYS A 645 32.07 -2.06 6.64
CA LYS A 645 31.97 -2.02 5.17
C LYS A 645 32.67 -3.17 4.45
N LEU A 646 33.61 -3.83 5.12
CA LEU A 646 34.28 -5.03 4.61
C LEU A 646 33.41 -6.29 4.79
N ARG A 647 32.55 -6.32 5.82
CA ARG A 647 31.66 -7.45 6.11
C ARG A 647 30.35 -7.38 5.35
N ASP A 648 29.82 -6.19 5.12
CA ASP A 648 28.59 -5.99 4.36
C ASP A 648 28.72 -4.73 3.47
N PRO A 649 28.94 -4.88 2.16
CA PRO A 649 29.11 -3.75 1.25
C PRO A 649 27.82 -2.96 0.98
N TYR A 650 26.64 -3.51 1.32
CA TYR A 650 25.34 -2.86 1.10
C TYR A 650 24.73 -2.26 2.37
N MET A 651 25.46 -2.28 3.48
CA MET A 651 24.96 -1.78 4.75
C MET A 651 24.96 -0.24 4.76
N ILE A 652 23.78 0.35 4.95
CA ILE A 652 23.59 1.81 5.05
C ILE A 652 24.24 2.30 6.36
N ASP A 653 25.11 3.32 6.27
CA ASP A 653 25.70 3.94 7.46
C ASP A 653 24.60 4.67 8.26
N ASN A 654 24.25 4.12 9.41
CA ASN A 654 23.19 4.62 10.28
C ASN A 654 23.70 4.83 11.71
N SER A 655 23.07 5.76 12.44
CA SER A 655 23.33 5.97 13.86
C SER A 655 22.24 5.26 14.67
N GLU A 656 22.62 4.23 15.42
CA GLU A 656 21.68 3.41 16.21
C GLU A 656 20.83 4.25 17.19
N LEU A 657 21.41 5.33 17.74
CA LEU A 657 20.70 6.27 18.60
C LEU A 657 19.63 7.08 17.83
N LEU A 658 19.92 7.48 16.59
CA LEU A 658 18.94 8.16 15.74
C LEU A 658 17.82 7.19 15.31
N ASP A 659 18.14 5.91 15.10
CA ASP A 659 17.16 4.88 14.78
C ASP A 659 16.28 4.50 15.97
N PHE A 660 16.82 4.54 17.18
CA PHE A 660 16.03 4.41 18.39
C PHE A 660 15.10 5.62 18.57
N LEU A 661 15.64 6.84 18.45
CA LEU A 661 14.86 8.06 18.62
C LEU A 661 13.80 8.25 17.52
N SER A 662 14.05 7.80 16.30
CA SER A 662 13.08 7.92 15.20
C SER A 662 11.78 7.16 15.47
N ARG A 663 11.81 6.14 16.34
CA ARG A 663 10.65 5.36 16.79
C ARG A 663 9.89 5.98 17.95
N VAL A 664 10.52 6.91 18.65
CA VAL A 664 9.83 7.68 19.69
C VAL A 664 8.92 8.68 18.96
N PRO A 665 7.64 8.78 19.33
CA PRO A 665 6.75 9.76 18.70
C PRO A 665 7.11 11.18 19.15
N SER A 666 7.09 12.13 18.21
CA SER A 666 7.15 13.57 18.52
C SER A 666 5.85 14.06 19.16
N ASP A 667 5.82 15.26 19.75
CA ASP A 667 4.63 15.75 20.47
C ASP A 667 3.41 15.88 19.54
N ILE A 668 3.66 16.21 18.27
CA ILE A 668 2.63 16.22 17.23
C ILE A 668 2.10 14.80 16.99
N GLN A 669 2.97 13.82 16.82
CA GLN A 669 2.56 12.43 16.59
C GLN A 669 1.83 11.87 17.81
N VAL A 670 2.27 12.20 19.02
CA VAL A 670 1.58 11.87 20.27
C VAL A 670 0.17 12.47 20.27
N THR A 671 0.02 13.74 19.87
CA THR A 671 -1.30 14.39 19.83
C THR A 671 -2.25 13.77 18.79
N VAL A 672 -1.71 13.49 17.60
CA VAL A 672 -2.46 13.01 16.44
C VAL A 672 -2.85 11.54 16.58
N VAL A 673 -1.92 10.71 17.08
CA VAL A 673 -2.05 9.25 17.10
C VAL A 673 -2.36 8.70 18.50
N PHE A 674 -1.79 9.27 19.56
CA PHE A 674 -1.82 8.68 20.91
C PHE A 674 -2.79 9.35 21.90
N LEU A 675 -3.03 10.67 21.80
CA LEU A 675 -3.85 11.43 22.76
C LEU A 675 -5.33 11.54 22.37
N SER A 676 -5.72 10.97 21.23
CA SER A 676 -7.08 11.07 20.75
C SER A 676 -7.70 9.73 20.34
N PRO A 677 -7.68 8.70 21.20
CA PRO A 677 -8.74 7.73 21.17
C PRO A 677 -9.83 8.29 22.10
N SER A 678 -10.84 8.96 21.55
CA SER A 678 -12.13 9.03 22.23
C SER A 678 -12.67 7.59 22.23
N GLN A 679 -12.14 6.75 23.13
CA GLN A 679 -12.66 5.44 23.43
C GLN A 679 -13.97 5.72 24.14
N GLN A 680 -15.06 5.68 23.39
CA GLN A 680 -16.38 5.62 23.99
C GLN A 680 -16.70 4.15 24.16
N ASP A 681 -16.96 3.75 25.39
CA ASP A 681 -17.51 2.42 25.66
C ASP A 681 -18.75 2.22 24.77
N PRO A 682 -18.92 1.04 24.15
CA PRO A 682 -20.05 0.77 23.26
C PRO A 682 -21.40 0.97 23.96
N GLU A 683 -21.45 0.90 25.29
CA GLU A 683 -22.68 1.11 26.08
C GLU A 683 -23.10 2.59 26.20
N ASN A 684 -22.20 3.55 25.98
CA ASN A 684 -22.50 4.99 26.09
C ASN A 684 -22.88 5.63 24.73
N LEU A 685 -23.07 4.82 23.68
CA LEU A 685 -23.39 5.26 22.32
C LEU A 685 -24.83 4.92 21.88
N LEU A 686 -25.64 4.31 22.76
CA LEU A 686 -27.05 3.98 22.51
C LEU A 686 -28.01 5.10 22.91
#